data_AF-A0A0G1M4B2-F1
#
_entry.id   AF-A0A0G1M4B2-F1
#
_cell.length_a   1.000
_cell.length_b   1.000
_cell.length_c   1.000
_cell.angle_alpha   90.00
_cell.angle_beta   90.00
_cell.angle_gamma   90.00
#
_symmetry.space_group_name_H-M   'P 1'
#
loop_
_entity.id
_entity.type
_entity.pdbx_description
1 polymer ?
#
loop_
_entity_poly.entity_id
_entity_poly.type
_entity_poly.pdbx_seq_one_letter_code
_entity_poly.pdbx_strand_id
1 'polypeptide(L)'
;MQLPFLKKPEKTPAREYFFALEIDHGLIKSAVWSVINDKPQVLAVSSSQSWDDKAEDSLITIADATLSDATSHLDPTGKVDVHKVIFGLPADWVGADKIFPSQLRLLKALSEKLDLVPVGFVVTPEAAAKYLQSTEGVPPTAILIGFWPHCLEITLVRLGKINGTYLVQKSSHLADDVVEGLSRFSDIDMLPSRMLLYDSGIDLEEVKQLLLAHPWQAPQKHLPFLHFPKVEILPADFTIRAIALSGGSEVARAEEEPTTESQPAHSASDLGFVQDIDVAAQSPLPPPPEPEPVPVVVPPKPKFKLPTIHLPKIHLNFSAVAIISVLIFLAVVGGLGAAYWYLPKAEVVLFVTPKNLEHQFELVAGGKDLPAESLEEAVSADKSIPATGSKIVGDKATGSVVITNNAAASRTFTAGTILISPSGLKFVLDEIATVASASGYAPNVQSGKVTAKVTAGQIGGDYNLSAGTDFRIGSYSSVETSAKNDAALSGGTSRQAKVVSKDDAAKLRADLTETLKNKAKDELSQKVSSDMQLIAESISLQSVSENFNYKIDEEADNVSLKLSATARGLVVSKSDLQSIIDAQVNPQIPAGYVFDTDVTQSMTVKKADKNTATFQVRVAALLLPQMDTAKIAKDIAGKYPGWAKEYLQSLPAIGQINILISPRLPAFLATLPRVSKHITVSVRSLK
;
A
#
# COMPACT_ATOMS: atom_id res chain seq x y z
N MET A 1 7.11 66.08 -16.44
CA MET A 1 6.60 64.80 -16.99
C MET A 1 7.72 63.78 -16.86
N GLN A 2 7.66 62.89 -15.87
CA GLN A 2 8.42 61.62 -15.83
C GLN A 2 7.91 60.81 -14.63
N LEU A 3 7.43 59.60 -14.94
CA LEU A 3 6.72 58.68 -14.05
C LEU A 3 7.67 58.04 -13.02
N PRO A 4 7.20 57.76 -11.80
CA PRO A 4 7.93 56.95 -10.82
C PRO A 4 7.52 55.46 -10.92
N PHE A 5 8.43 54.59 -10.46
CA PHE A 5 8.26 53.16 -10.16
C PHE A 5 8.14 52.15 -11.33
N LEU A 6 9.28 51.53 -11.65
CA LEU A 6 9.35 50.10 -11.94
C LEU A 6 10.45 49.49 -11.07
N LYS A 7 10.04 48.96 -9.91
CA LYS A 7 10.87 48.11 -9.07
C LYS A 7 11.06 46.79 -9.84
N LYS A 8 12.29 46.43 -10.17
CA LYS A 8 12.64 45.10 -10.70
C LYS A 8 12.11 44.03 -9.73
N PRO A 9 11.45 42.96 -10.21
CA PRO A 9 11.09 41.86 -9.32
C PRO A 9 12.38 41.23 -8.78
N GLU A 10 12.48 41.12 -7.45
CA GLU A 10 13.48 40.27 -6.81
C GLU A 10 13.30 38.86 -7.36
N LYS A 11 14.36 38.32 -7.98
CA LYS A 11 14.43 36.89 -8.31
C LYS A 11 14.41 36.13 -6.98
N THR A 12 13.28 35.55 -6.63
CA THR A 12 13.22 34.45 -5.66
C THR A 12 14.24 33.39 -6.12
N PRO A 13 15.17 32.93 -5.27
CA PRO A 13 16.08 31.85 -5.67
C PRO A 13 15.25 30.67 -6.16
N ALA A 14 15.61 30.11 -7.32
CA ALA A 14 14.93 28.95 -7.87
C ALA A 14 15.04 27.83 -6.85
N ARG A 15 13.90 27.29 -6.41
CA ARG A 15 13.86 26.16 -5.49
C ARG A 15 14.56 24.97 -6.15
N GLU A 16 15.55 24.41 -5.47
CA GLU A 16 16.21 23.19 -5.93
C GLU A 16 15.39 21.96 -5.55
N TYR A 17 15.30 21.01 -6.48
CA TYR A 17 14.53 19.78 -6.35
C TYR A 17 15.47 18.58 -6.49
N PHE A 18 15.14 17.51 -5.79
CA PHE A 18 15.90 16.28 -5.75
C PHE A 18 14.95 15.09 -5.89
N PHE A 19 15.42 14.06 -6.58
CA PHE A 19 14.81 12.74 -6.54
C PHE A 19 15.31 11.96 -5.32
N ALA A 20 14.41 11.18 -4.75
CA ALA A 20 14.74 9.94 -4.06
C ALA A 20 14.30 8.80 -4.98
N LEU A 21 15.17 7.83 -5.25
CA LEU A 21 14.84 6.64 -6.02
C LEU A 21 15.13 5.41 -5.17
N GLU A 22 14.07 4.76 -4.70
CA GLU A 22 14.13 3.53 -3.92
C GLU A 22 14.13 2.34 -4.86
N ILE A 23 15.20 1.56 -4.84
CA ILE A 23 15.36 0.34 -5.65
C ILE A 23 15.48 -0.81 -4.67
N ASP A 24 14.51 -1.71 -4.63
CA ASP A 24 14.57 -2.93 -3.85
C ASP A 24 14.44 -4.19 -4.75
N HIS A 25 14.30 -5.37 -4.15
CA HIS A 25 14.21 -6.67 -4.83
C HIS A 25 12.99 -6.79 -5.76
N GLY A 26 13.10 -6.26 -6.97
CA GLY A 26 12.05 -6.29 -7.99
C GLY A 26 10.94 -5.25 -7.81
N LEU A 27 11.16 -4.23 -6.97
CA LEU A 27 10.26 -3.09 -6.79
C LEU A 27 11.06 -1.79 -6.83
N ILE A 28 10.47 -0.76 -7.44
CA ILE A 28 11.04 0.58 -7.51
C ILE A 28 9.95 1.62 -7.30
N LYS A 29 10.29 2.70 -6.61
CA LYS A 29 9.45 3.88 -6.47
C LYS A 29 10.32 5.12 -6.29
N SER A 30 9.74 6.28 -6.56
CA SER A 30 10.47 7.53 -6.49
C SER A 30 9.68 8.60 -5.74
N ALA A 31 10.39 9.65 -5.31
CA ALA A 31 9.79 10.84 -4.75
C ALA A 31 10.57 12.08 -5.17
N VAL A 32 9.87 13.21 -5.28
CA VAL A 32 10.50 14.53 -5.41
C VAL A 32 10.46 15.21 -4.06
N TRP A 33 11.62 15.69 -3.61
CA TRP A 33 11.76 16.40 -2.34
C TRP A 33 12.63 17.66 -2.51
N SER A 34 12.53 18.56 -1.53
CA SER A 34 13.27 19.83 -1.50
C SER A 34 13.52 20.25 -0.05
N VAL A 35 14.55 21.07 0.18
CA VAL A 35 14.81 21.69 1.48
C VAL A 35 13.96 22.95 1.61
N ILE A 36 13.10 22.99 2.63
CA ILE A 36 12.17 24.09 2.89
C ILE A 36 12.29 24.49 4.35
N ASN A 37 12.75 25.72 4.60
CA ASN A 37 13.08 26.21 5.94
C ASN A 37 14.07 25.27 6.67
N ASP A 38 15.18 24.98 6.00
CA ASP A 38 16.29 24.13 6.51
C ASP A 38 15.88 22.70 6.89
N LYS A 39 14.74 22.23 6.34
CA LYS A 39 14.22 20.89 6.57
C LYS A 39 13.88 20.21 5.25
N PRO A 40 14.30 18.96 5.04
CA PRO A 40 13.86 18.20 3.88
C PRO A 40 12.35 17.97 3.95
N GLN A 41 11.67 18.19 2.84
CA GLN A 41 10.23 17.95 2.69
C GLN A 41 9.96 17.22 1.38
N VAL A 42 9.22 16.11 1.48
CA VAL A 42 8.76 15.35 0.32
C VAL A 42 7.53 16.04 -0.27
N LEU A 43 7.61 16.38 -1.55
CA LEU A 43 6.59 17.17 -2.26
C LEU A 43 5.67 16.29 -3.11
N ALA A 44 6.21 15.21 -3.69
CA ALA A 44 5.48 14.25 -4.50
C ALA A 44 6.09 12.85 -4.38
N VAL A 45 5.28 11.82 -4.55
CA VAL A 45 5.68 10.40 -4.51
C VAL A 45 5.05 9.70 -5.71
N SER A 46 5.77 8.76 -6.34
CA SER A 46 5.24 7.93 -7.42
C SER A 46 4.44 6.73 -6.89
N SER A 47 3.70 6.09 -7.77
CA SER A 47 3.24 4.72 -7.55
C SER A 47 4.44 3.76 -7.56
N SER A 48 4.35 2.66 -6.80
CA SER A 48 5.34 1.58 -6.85
C SER A 48 5.18 0.76 -8.12
N GLN A 49 6.30 0.38 -8.74
CA GLN A 49 6.31 -0.46 -9.94
C GLN A 49 7.28 -1.63 -9.78
N SER A 50 7.01 -2.75 -10.45
CA SER A 50 7.88 -3.93 -10.42
C SER A 50 8.88 -3.92 -11.57
N TRP A 51 10.10 -4.38 -11.30
CA TRP A 51 11.16 -4.57 -12.29
C TRP A 51 11.71 -6.00 -12.23
N ASP A 52 12.22 -6.49 -13.36
CA ASP A 52 12.76 -7.84 -13.50
C ASP A 52 14.29 -7.79 -13.61
N ASP A 53 14.98 -8.49 -12.71
CA ASP A 53 16.45 -8.55 -12.66
C ASP A 53 17.05 -9.38 -13.80
N LYS A 54 16.23 -10.17 -14.49
CA LYS A 54 16.64 -11.01 -15.64
C LYS A 54 16.46 -10.30 -16.99
N ALA A 55 15.68 -9.22 -17.03
CA ALA A 55 15.40 -8.48 -18.26
C ALA A 55 16.38 -7.31 -18.43
N GLU A 56 17.11 -7.30 -19.55
CA GLU A 56 18.01 -6.19 -19.90
C GLU A 56 17.21 -4.87 -19.94
N ASP A 57 17.76 -3.83 -19.29
CA ASP A 57 17.18 -2.49 -19.20
C ASP A 57 15.82 -2.35 -18.49
N SER A 58 15.27 -3.41 -17.87
CA SER A 58 14.01 -3.32 -17.12
C SER A 58 14.09 -2.28 -16.01
N LEU A 59 15.12 -2.33 -15.17
CA LEU A 59 15.30 -1.37 -14.09
C LEU A 59 15.29 0.08 -14.57
N ILE A 60 15.99 0.36 -15.68
CA ILE A 60 16.14 1.72 -16.22
C ILE A 60 14.80 2.23 -16.75
N THR A 61 14.06 1.37 -17.46
CA THR A 61 12.74 1.70 -18.00
C THR A 61 11.74 2.01 -16.89
N ILE A 62 11.72 1.20 -15.83
CA ILE A 62 10.79 1.39 -14.71
C ILE A 62 11.23 2.58 -13.82
N ALA A 63 12.54 2.82 -13.67
CA ALA A 63 13.06 4.02 -13.03
C ALA A 63 12.60 5.30 -13.75
N ASP A 64 12.74 5.36 -15.08
CA ASP A 64 12.25 6.49 -15.89
C ASP A 64 10.74 6.74 -15.69
N ALA A 65 9.96 5.66 -15.74
CA ALA A 65 8.52 5.73 -15.53
C ALA A 65 8.14 6.25 -14.13
N THR A 66 8.81 5.77 -13.08
CA THR A 66 8.51 6.20 -11.70
C THR A 66 8.99 7.62 -11.43
N LEU A 67 10.13 8.05 -11.97
CA LEU A 67 10.63 9.44 -11.86
C LEU A 67 9.70 10.42 -12.58
N SER A 68 9.23 10.05 -13.78
CA SER A 68 8.23 10.80 -14.54
C SER A 68 6.90 10.92 -13.78
N ASP A 69 6.43 9.83 -13.18
CA ASP A 69 5.21 9.81 -12.37
C ASP A 69 5.30 10.76 -11.17
N ALA A 70 6.37 10.68 -10.37
CA ALA A 70 6.58 11.58 -9.24
C ALA A 70 6.68 13.06 -9.67
N THR A 71 7.32 13.33 -10.80
CA THR A 71 7.44 14.69 -11.34
C THR A 71 6.08 15.22 -11.81
N SER A 72 5.26 14.38 -12.43
CA SER A 72 3.91 14.75 -12.87
C SER A 72 2.98 15.09 -11.69
N HIS A 73 3.14 14.41 -10.55
CA HIS A 73 2.43 14.72 -9.31
C HIS A 73 2.86 16.06 -8.68
N LEU A 74 4.11 16.49 -8.91
CA LEU A 74 4.60 17.79 -8.45
C LEU A 74 4.17 18.94 -9.38
N ASP A 75 4.41 18.79 -10.68
CA ASP A 75 4.13 19.80 -11.69
C ASP A 75 3.60 19.15 -12.98
N PRO A 76 2.26 19.06 -13.13
CA PRO A 76 1.64 18.56 -14.36
C PRO A 76 1.97 19.37 -15.62
N THR A 77 2.54 20.58 -15.48
CA THR A 77 2.90 21.45 -16.62
C THR A 77 4.29 21.17 -17.20
N GLY A 78 5.10 20.33 -16.54
CA GLY A 78 6.41 19.89 -17.02
C GLY A 78 7.48 20.99 -17.05
N LYS A 79 7.40 21.98 -16.16
CA LYS A 79 8.36 23.09 -16.07
C LYS A 79 9.43 22.86 -15.02
N VAL A 80 9.17 21.99 -14.05
CA VAL A 80 10.14 21.57 -13.05
C VAL A 80 11.03 20.49 -13.65
N ASP A 81 12.33 20.73 -13.62
CA ASP A 81 13.36 19.82 -14.10
C ASP A 81 14.20 19.36 -12.90
N VAL A 82 14.41 18.06 -12.78
CA VAL A 82 15.03 17.43 -11.60
C VAL A 82 16.04 16.41 -12.08
N HIS A 83 17.30 16.55 -11.65
CA HIS A 83 18.40 15.67 -12.09
C HIS A 83 19.15 15.05 -10.91
N LYS A 84 19.20 15.74 -9.76
CA LYS A 84 19.91 15.26 -8.57
C LYS A 84 19.13 14.12 -7.92
N VAL A 85 19.79 12.99 -7.62
CA VAL A 85 19.13 11.80 -7.05
C VAL A 85 19.86 11.26 -5.82
N ILE A 86 19.09 10.84 -4.82
CA ILE A 86 19.54 9.97 -3.72
C ILE A 86 18.98 8.58 -3.96
N PHE A 87 19.84 7.56 -3.94
CA PHE A 87 19.41 6.17 -4.07
C PHE A 87 19.06 5.57 -2.70
N GLY A 88 17.86 5.01 -2.56
CA GLY A 88 17.53 4.08 -1.48
C GLY A 88 17.83 2.65 -1.93
N LEU A 89 18.69 1.94 -1.19
CA LEU A 89 19.20 0.62 -1.57
C LEU A 89 18.93 -0.42 -0.48
N PRO A 90 18.70 -1.70 -0.83
CA PRO A 90 18.53 -2.76 0.14
C PRO A 90 19.86 -3.05 0.85
N ALA A 91 19.78 -3.62 2.05
CA ALA A 91 20.96 -3.82 2.88
C ALA A 91 22.00 -4.76 2.23
N ASP A 92 21.57 -5.70 1.40
CA ASP A 92 22.46 -6.67 0.73
C ASP A 92 23.17 -6.10 -0.52
N TRP A 93 22.87 -4.88 -0.93
CA TRP A 93 23.61 -4.17 -1.99
C TRP A 93 24.80 -3.38 -1.45
N VAL A 94 24.93 -3.28 -0.12
CA VAL A 94 25.93 -2.47 0.56
C VAL A 94 26.74 -3.34 1.52
N GLY A 95 28.07 -3.19 1.51
CA GLY A 95 28.98 -3.85 2.45
C GLY A 95 30.07 -2.90 2.91
N ALA A 96 30.28 -2.81 4.23
CA ALA A 96 31.24 -1.89 4.85
C ALA A 96 31.09 -0.43 4.33
N ASP A 97 29.85 0.06 4.33
CA ASP A 97 29.44 1.40 3.90
C ASP A 97 29.72 1.71 2.41
N LYS A 98 29.91 0.68 1.58
CA LYS A 98 30.12 0.82 0.13
C LYS A 98 29.18 -0.06 -0.67
N ILE A 99 28.72 0.46 -1.80
CA ILE A 99 27.90 -0.28 -2.76
C ILE A 99 28.76 -1.38 -3.41
N PHE A 100 28.25 -2.61 -3.50
CA PHE A 100 28.96 -3.70 -4.16
C PHE A 100 29.23 -3.37 -5.65
N PRO A 101 30.39 -3.76 -6.21
CA PRO A 101 30.80 -3.36 -7.56
C PRO A 101 29.81 -3.74 -8.67
N SER A 102 29.08 -4.85 -8.54
CA SER A 102 28.05 -5.24 -9.51
C SER A 102 26.90 -4.23 -9.56
N GLN A 103 26.46 -3.77 -8.38
CA GLN A 103 25.29 -2.89 -8.27
C GLN A 103 25.68 -1.45 -8.60
N LEU A 104 26.92 -1.08 -8.27
CA LEU A 104 27.49 0.20 -8.67
C LEU A 104 27.53 0.38 -10.19
N ARG A 105 27.88 -0.67 -10.96
CA ARG A 105 27.84 -0.61 -12.44
C ARG A 105 26.43 -0.36 -12.96
N LEU A 106 25.44 -1.02 -12.36
CA LEU A 106 24.03 -0.87 -12.71
C LEU A 106 23.51 0.53 -12.39
N LEU A 107 23.85 1.08 -11.21
CA LEU A 107 23.50 2.47 -10.85
C LEU A 107 24.19 3.51 -11.73
N LYS A 108 25.44 3.28 -12.15
CA LYS A 108 26.13 4.14 -13.12
C LYS A 108 25.42 4.15 -14.47
N ALA A 109 25.09 2.97 -15.00
CA ALA A 109 24.36 2.85 -16.26
C ALA A 109 22.97 3.51 -16.19
N LEU A 110 22.26 3.33 -15.07
CA LEU A 110 20.98 4.00 -14.82
C LEU A 110 21.13 5.52 -14.79
N SER A 111 22.14 6.03 -14.08
CA SER A 111 22.38 7.47 -13.97
C SER A 111 22.75 8.09 -15.32
N GLU A 112 23.58 7.41 -16.10
CA GLU A 112 23.98 7.87 -17.44
C GLU A 112 22.81 7.86 -18.43
N LYS A 113 22.00 6.80 -18.44
CA LYS A 113 20.85 6.70 -19.38
C LYS A 113 19.70 7.65 -19.03
N LEU A 114 19.55 8.01 -17.75
CA LEU A 114 18.45 8.87 -17.27
C LEU A 114 18.90 10.30 -16.92
N ASP A 115 20.13 10.68 -17.27
CA ASP A 115 20.72 11.99 -16.97
C ASP A 115 20.65 12.38 -15.48
N LEU A 116 20.78 11.39 -14.59
CA LEU A 116 20.74 11.61 -13.15
C LEU A 116 22.13 11.92 -12.59
N VAL A 117 22.15 12.82 -11.61
CA VAL A 117 23.34 13.21 -10.84
C VAL A 117 23.23 12.65 -9.42
N PRO A 118 23.89 11.51 -9.11
CA PRO A 118 23.84 10.93 -7.78
C PRO A 118 24.49 11.86 -6.75
N VAL A 119 23.74 12.21 -5.70
CA VAL A 119 24.27 12.99 -4.56
C VAL A 119 24.60 12.10 -3.36
N GLY A 120 24.10 10.86 -3.34
CA GLY A 120 24.40 9.88 -2.31
C GLY A 120 23.49 8.65 -2.37
N PHE A 121 23.65 7.76 -1.39
CA PHE A 121 22.72 6.65 -1.17
C PHE A 121 22.41 6.50 0.32
N VAL A 122 21.29 5.86 0.63
CA VAL A 122 20.88 5.49 1.98
C VAL A 122 20.40 4.04 1.95
N VAL A 123 20.69 3.28 3.00
CA VAL A 123 20.19 1.92 3.15
C VAL A 123 18.74 1.97 3.64
N THR A 124 17.81 1.33 2.92
CA THR A 124 16.36 1.39 3.16
C THR A 124 15.96 1.10 4.63
N PRO A 125 16.37 -0.04 5.24
CA PRO A 125 16.02 -0.31 6.64
C PRO A 125 16.62 0.67 7.67
N GLU A 126 17.78 1.27 7.36
CA GLU A 126 18.39 2.31 8.21
C GLU A 126 17.58 3.61 8.15
N ALA A 127 17.18 4.02 6.94
CA ALA A 127 16.33 5.17 6.72
C ALA A 127 14.99 4.98 7.47
N ALA A 128 14.37 3.81 7.34
CA ALA A 128 13.12 3.47 8.00
C ALA A 128 13.23 3.56 9.54
N ALA A 129 14.29 3.00 10.13
CA ALA A 129 14.52 3.08 11.57
C ALA A 129 14.73 4.52 12.07
N LYS A 130 15.50 5.34 11.34
CA LYS A 130 15.72 6.77 11.65
C LYS A 130 14.43 7.58 11.51
N TYR A 131 13.63 7.28 10.49
CA TYR A 131 12.36 7.96 10.26
C TYR A 131 11.33 7.63 11.34
N LEU A 132 11.20 6.35 11.73
CA LEU A 132 10.37 5.94 12.88
C LEU A 132 10.75 6.71 14.15
N GLN A 133 12.05 6.83 14.44
CA GLN A 133 12.53 7.60 15.58
C GLN A 133 12.09 9.07 15.51
N SER A 134 12.18 9.68 14.34
CA SER A 134 11.77 11.08 14.14
C SER A 134 10.26 11.27 14.26
N THR A 135 9.46 10.33 13.79
CA THR A 135 7.98 10.44 13.81
C THR A 135 7.39 10.09 15.18
N GLU A 136 7.98 9.13 15.89
CA GLU A 136 7.49 8.67 17.20
C GLU A 136 8.13 9.44 18.37
N GLY A 137 9.21 10.18 18.12
CA GLY A 137 9.95 10.94 19.13
C GLY A 137 10.80 10.08 20.08
N VAL A 138 10.81 8.75 19.89
CA VAL A 138 11.58 7.79 20.68
C VAL A 138 12.28 6.77 19.77
N PRO A 139 13.48 6.28 20.12
CA PRO A 139 14.17 5.27 19.33
C PRO A 139 13.33 3.98 19.23
N PRO A 140 13.05 3.46 18.02
CA PRO A 140 12.20 2.28 17.87
C PRO A 140 12.87 1.01 18.42
N THR A 141 12.04 0.13 18.98
CA THR A 141 12.42 -1.26 19.28
C THR A 141 11.39 -2.16 18.63
N ALA A 142 11.71 -2.66 17.44
CA ALA A 142 10.78 -3.33 16.54
C ALA A 142 11.52 -4.29 15.60
N ILE A 143 10.76 -5.17 14.96
CA ILE A 143 11.19 -6.00 13.84
C ILE A 143 10.60 -5.36 12.58
N LEU A 144 11.44 -4.88 11.67
CA LEU A 144 10.99 -4.41 10.37
C LEU A 144 11.01 -5.59 9.40
N ILE A 145 9.95 -5.76 8.61
CA ILE A 145 9.82 -6.86 7.65
C ILE A 145 9.40 -6.30 6.29
N GLY A 146 10.32 -6.34 5.33
CA GLY A 146 10.05 -6.00 3.92
C GLY A 146 9.60 -7.24 3.13
N PHE A 147 8.63 -7.11 2.23
CA PHE A 147 8.08 -8.24 1.46
C PHE A 147 8.19 -8.04 -0.05
N TRP A 148 9.07 -8.80 -0.69
CA TRP A 148 9.25 -8.78 -2.15
C TRP A 148 8.70 -10.04 -2.80
N PRO A 149 8.66 -10.13 -4.15
CA PRO A 149 8.10 -11.30 -4.83
C PRO A 149 8.74 -12.63 -4.40
N HIS A 150 10.07 -12.66 -4.22
CA HIS A 150 10.82 -13.90 -3.98
C HIS A 150 11.50 -13.98 -2.61
N CYS A 151 11.57 -12.89 -1.87
CA CYS A 151 12.25 -12.82 -0.59
C CYS A 151 11.54 -11.91 0.40
N LEU A 152 11.91 -12.05 1.67
CA LEU A 152 11.59 -11.13 2.73
C LEU A 152 12.88 -10.73 3.45
N GLU A 153 12.95 -9.48 3.86
CA GLU A 153 14.08 -8.90 4.60
C GLU A 153 13.61 -8.67 6.02
N ILE A 154 14.33 -9.22 6.98
CA ILE A 154 14.04 -9.07 8.40
C ILE A 154 15.14 -8.23 9.01
N THR A 155 14.78 -7.05 9.49
CA THR A 155 15.69 -6.16 10.22
C THR A 155 15.26 -6.10 11.67
N LEU A 156 16.19 -6.41 12.58
CA LEU A 156 15.97 -6.26 14.00
C LEU A 156 16.48 -4.90 14.48
N VAL A 157 15.60 -4.09 15.04
CA VAL A 157 15.93 -2.77 15.59
C VAL A 157 15.72 -2.76 17.11
N ARG A 158 16.74 -2.33 17.86
CA ARG A 158 16.66 -2.09 19.30
C ARG A 158 17.15 -0.71 19.65
N LEU A 159 16.32 0.06 20.36
CA LEU A 159 16.65 1.41 20.80
C LEU A 159 17.21 2.26 19.64
N GLY A 160 16.61 2.14 18.46
CA GLY A 160 17.00 2.84 17.23
C GLY A 160 18.24 2.30 16.51
N LYS A 161 18.89 1.25 17.03
CA LYS A 161 20.06 0.61 16.39
C LYS A 161 19.66 -0.67 15.68
N ILE A 162 20.18 -0.88 14.48
CA ILE A 162 20.02 -2.14 13.76
C ILE A 162 20.99 -3.17 14.34
N ASN A 163 20.44 -4.28 14.86
CA ASN A 163 21.21 -5.44 15.31
C ASN A 163 21.67 -6.32 14.15
N GLY A 164 20.90 -6.33 13.06
CA GLY A 164 21.22 -7.06 11.84
C GLY A 164 20.03 -7.06 10.88
N THR A 165 20.33 -7.41 9.64
CA THR A 165 19.37 -7.56 8.56
C THR A 165 19.63 -8.87 7.84
N TYR A 166 18.60 -9.69 7.64
CA TYR A 166 18.70 -10.97 6.95
C TYR A 166 17.67 -11.10 5.84
N LEU A 167 18.15 -11.51 4.67
CA LEU A 167 17.29 -11.89 3.54
C LEU A 167 16.94 -13.38 3.62
N VAL A 168 15.64 -13.68 3.52
CA VAL A 168 15.07 -15.02 3.54
C VAL A 168 14.27 -15.23 2.25
N GLN A 169 14.42 -16.40 1.63
CA GLN A 169 13.65 -16.76 0.44
C GLN A 169 12.22 -17.12 0.83
N LYS A 170 11.24 -16.62 0.08
CA LYS A 170 9.82 -16.88 0.36
C LYS A 170 9.42 -18.29 -0.05
N SER A 171 8.70 -18.97 0.82
CA SER A 171 8.04 -20.25 0.59
C SER A 171 6.52 -20.08 0.59
N SER A 172 5.78 -21.20 0.52
CA SER A 172 4.32 -21.19 0.69
C SER A 172 3.88 -20.97 2.14
N HIS A 173 4.81 -20.96 3.10
CA HIS A 173 4.53 -20.84 4.54
C HIS A 173 5.19 -19.56 5.09
N LEU A 174 4.60 -18.41 4.80
CA LEU A 174 5.19 -17.10 5.09
C LEU A 174 5.58 -16.88 6.56
N ALA A 175 4.74 -17.34 7.50
CA ALA A 175 5.05 -17.23 8.92
C ALA A 175 6.28 -18.08 9.32
N ASP A 176 6.49 -19.22 8.66
CA ASP A 176 7.67 -20.06 8.89
C ASP A 176 8.93 -19.43 8.30
N ASP A 177 8.83 -18.71 7.19
CA ASP A 177 9.93 -17.94 6.60
C ASP A 177 10.34 -16.78 7.53
N VAL A 178 9.36 -16.10 8.15
CA VAL A 178 9.63 -15.08 9.17
C VAL A 178 10.31 -15.71 10.39
N VAL A 179 9.85 -16.89 10.84
CA VAL A 179 10.53 -17.64 11.91
C VAL A 179 11.96 -17.98 11.53
N GLU A 180 12.21 -18.41 10.30
CA GLU A 180 13.55 -18.75 9.83
C GLU A 180 14.49 -17.53 9.94
N GLY A 181 14.08 -16.39 9.39
CA GLY A 181 14.91 -15.18 9.46
C GLY A 181 15.13 -14.68 10.88
N LEU A 182 14.10 -14.74 11.73
CA LEU A 182 14.25 -14.41 13.15
C LEU A 182 15.18 -15.37 13.90
N SER A 183 15.26 -16.63 13.46
CA SER A 183 16.16 -17.64 14.04
C SER A 183 17.62 -17.46 13.65
N ARG A 184 17.92 -16.63 12.63
CA ARG A 184 19.31 -16.34 12.19
C ARG A 184 20.03 -15.33 13.08
N PHE A 185 19.30 -14.58 13.89
CA PHE A 185 19.93 -13.69 14.87
C PHE A 185 20.47 -14.49 16.06
N SER A 186 21.78 -14.70 16.11
CA SER A 186 22.46 -15.19 17.31
C SER A 186 22.49 -14.10 18.39
N ASP A 187 22.49 -14.50 19.66
CA ASP A 187 22.66 -13.60 20.81
C ASP A 187 21.48 -12.65 21.12
N ILE A 188 20.26 -13.19 21.06
CA ILE A 188 19.05 -12.47 21.49
C ILE A 188 18.43 -13.12 22.73
N ASP A 189 18.43 -12.37 23.84
CA ASP A 189 17.73 -12.76 25.07
C ASP A 189 16.20 -12.66 24.92
N MET A 190 15.71 -11.67 24.15
CA MET A 190 14.27 -11.39 24.00
C MET A 190 13.95 -10.60 22.74
N LEU A 191 13.06 -11.08 21.87
CA LEU A 191 12.62 -10.37 20.66
C LEU A 191 11.61 -9.25 20.95
N PRO A 192 11.63 -8.13 20.18
CA PRO A 192 10.62 -7.09 20.28
C PRO A 192 9.22 -7.61 19.93
N SER A 193 8.20 -7.22 20.70
CA SER A 193 6.81 -7.60 20.44
C SER A 193 6.10 -6.70 19.41
N ARG A 194 6.84 -5.96 18.58
CA ARG A 194 6.28 -5.08 17.53
C ARG A 194 6.92 -5.43 16.20
N MET A 195 6.11 -5.91 15.26
CA MET A 195 6.48 -6.18 13.88
C MET A 195 5.87 -5.11 12.98
N LEU A 196 6.70 -4.48 12.16
CA LEU A 196 6.32 -3.42 11.22
C LEU A 196 6.54 -3.95 9.81
N LEU A 197 5.45 -4.16 9.09
CA LEU A 197 5.49 -4.63 7.72
C LEU A 197 5.58 -3.41 6.80
N TYR A 198 6.50 -3.43 5.86
CA TYR A 198 6.67 -2.37 4.89
C TYR A 198 6.90 -2.96 3.51
N ASP A 199 6.72 -2.12 2.49
CA ASP A 199 7.01 -2.37 1.08
C ASP A 199 6.67 -3.74 0.52
N SER A 200 5.67 -3.72 -0.35
CA SER A 200 5.14 -4.93 -0.94
C SER A 200 4.66 -4.73 -2.35
N GLY A 201 4.94 -5.72 -3.19
CA GLY A 201 4.21 -5.95 -4.43
C GLY A 201 2.93 -6.77 -4.23
N ILE A 202 2.46 -6.94 -2.98
CA ILE A 202 1.34 -7.81 -2.57
C ILE A 202 0.46 -7.12 -1.51
N ASP A 203 -0.74 -7.64 -1.24
CA ASP A 203 -1.57 -7.13 -0.13
C ASP A 203 -0.99 -7.55 1.23
N LEU A 204 -0.48 -6.58 2.00
CA LEU A 204 0.08 -6.81 3.34
C LEU A 204 -0.97 -7.11 4.40
N GLU A 205 -2.27 -6.86 4.15
CA GLU A 205 -3.30 -7.17 5.14
C GLU A 205 -3.47 -8.69 5.30
N GLU A 206 -3.41 -9.45 4.20
CA GLU A 206 -3.41 -10.93 4.27
C GLU A 206 -2.19 -11.44 5.04
N VAL A 207 -1.02 -10.89 4.77
CA VAL A 207 0.24 -11.22 5.47
C VAL A 207 0.11 -10.95 6.96
N LYS A 208 -0.44 -9.80 7.34
CA LYS A 208 -0.68 -9.44 8.74
C LYS A 208 -1.62 -10.42 9.42
N GLN A 209 -2.72 -10.82 8.79
CA GLN A 209 -3.63 -11.83 9.35
C GLN A 209 -2.93 -13.18 9.56
N LEU A 210 -2.11 -13.63 8.60
CA LEU A 210 -1.32 -14.86 8.73
C LEU A 210 -0.33 -14.81 9.89
N LEU A 211 0.39 -13.69 10.05
CA LEU A 211 1.32 -13.51 11.16
C LEU A 211 0.60 -13.41 12.52
N LEU A 212 -0.57 -12.76 12.59
CA LEU A 212 -1.38 -12.71 13.81
C LEU A 212 -1.99 -14.06 14.20
N ALA A 213 -2.26 -14.94 13.23
CA ALA A 213 -2.75 -16.29 13.48
C ALA A 213 -1.63 -17.27 13.88
N HIS A 214 -0.36 -16.93 13.62
CA HIS A 214 0.77 -17.81 13.90
C HIS A 214 1.03 -17.96 15.41
N PRO A 215 1.22 -19.18 15.94
CA PRO A 215 1.46 -19.40 17.35
C PRO A 215 2.91 -19.08 17.75
N TRP A 216 3.21 -17.79 17.97
CA TRP A 216 4.55 -17.32 18.36
C TRP A 216 5.02 -17.82 19.73
N GLN A 217 4.11 -18.30 20.58
CA GLN A 217 4.38 -18.74 21.95
C GLN A 217 3.80 -20.16 22.20
N ALA A 218 4.55 -21.22 21.85
CA ALA A 218 4.43 -22.65 22.30
C ALA A 218 4.59 -23.68 21.16
N PRO A 219 4.89 -24.96 21.46
CA PRO A 219 6.01 -25.47 22.24
C PRO A 219 7.18 -25.93 21.34
N GLN A 220 7.21 -25.56 20.06
CA GLN A 220 8.13 -26.17 19.08
C GLN A 220 9.16 -25.23 18.42
N LYS A 221 9.08 -23.91 18.60
CA LYS A 221 10.00 -22.95 17.96
C LYS A 221 10.60 -22.01 19.02
N HIS A 222 11.91 -22.09 19.21
CA HIS A 222 12.68 -21.41 20.28
C HIS A 222 12.86 -19.90 20.03
N LEU A 223 11.81 -19.16 19.64
CA LEU A 223 11.91 -17.71 19.50
C LEU A 223 11.58 -17.03 20.84
N PRO A 224 12.45 -16.14 21.36
CA PRO A 224 12.31 -15.58 22.70
C PRO A 224 11.34 -14.38 22.74
N PHE A 225 10.08 -14.57 22.34
CA PHE A 225 9.03 -13.54 22.46
C PHE A 225 8.43 -13.53 23.88
N LEU A 226 8.62 -12.44 24.63
CA LEU A 226 7.99 -12.27 25.95
C LEU A 226 6.47 -12.07 25.86
N HIS A 227 6.02 -11.33 24.84
CA HIS A 227 4.62 -11.09 24.56
C HIS A 227 4.30 -11.48 23.11
N PHE A 228 3.02 -11.78 22.84
CA PHE A 228 2.56 -12.00 21.48
C PHE A 228 2.85 -10.75 20.63
N PRO A 229 3.49 -10.90 19.47
CA PRO A 229 3.87 -9.76 18.66
C PRO A 229 2.65 -9.06 18.07
N LYS A 230 2.61 -7.74 18.20
CA LYS A 230 1.69 -6.87 17.47
C LYS A 230 2.24 -6.67 16.06
N VAL A 231 1.39 -6.81 15.06
CA VAL A 231 1.74 -6.64 13.65
C VAL A 231 1.03 -5.39 13.10
N GLU A 232 1.81 -4.44 12.59
CA GLU A 232 1.34 -3.19 12.01
C GLU A 232 1.87 -3.06 10.58
N ILE A 233 1.10 -2.46 9.68
CA ILE A 233 1.51 -2.18 8.30
C ILE A 233 1.87 -0.70 8.23
N LEU A 234 3.07 -0.40 7.73
CA LEU A 234 3.51 0.96 7.45
C LEU A 234 2.84 1.48 6.17
N PRO A 235 2.60 2.81 6.05
CA PRO A 235 2.11 3.41 4.82
C PRO A 235 2.96 3.03 3.60
N ALA A 236 2.35 2.88 2.42
CA ALA A 236 3.05 2.45 1.20
C ALA A 236 4.18 3.41 0.76
N ASP A 237 4.09 4.69 1.15
CA ASP A 237 5.09 5.73 0.89
C ASP A 237 6.07 5.93 2.06
N PHE A 238 6.02 5.08 3.09
CA PHE A 238 6.79 5.28 4.32
C PHE A 238 8.30 5.27 4.10
N THR A 239 8.81 4.27 3.39
CA THR A 239 10.25 4.07 3.17
C THR A 239 10.83 5.08 2.19
N ILE A 240 10.16 5.38 1.07
CA ILE A 240 10.61 6.43 0.16
C ILE A 240 10.64 7.81 0.83
N ARG A 241 9.71 8.11 1.75
CA ARG A 241 9.79 9.31 2.60
C ARG A 241 10.96 9.23 3.56
N ALA A 242 11.19 8.08 4.17
CA ALA A 242 12.32 7.85 5.07
C ALA A 242 13.66 8.09 4.36
N ILE A 243 13.80 7.60 3.13
CA ILE A 243 14.98 7.78 2.26
C ILE A 243 15.17 9.26 1.91
N ALA A 244 14.12 9.91 1.40
CA ALA A 244 14.18 11.33 1.04
C ALA A 244 14.56 12.23 2.22
N LEU A 245 14.00 11.98 3.40
CA LEU A 245 14.28 12.77 4.61
C LEU A 245 15.66 12.46 5.21
N SER A 246 16.07 11.18 5.21
CA SER A 246 17.39 10.78 5.71
C SER A 246 18.49 11.35 4.83
N GLY A 247 18.34 11.22 3.51
CA GLY A 247 19.29 11.78 2.54
C GLY A 247 19.26 13.32 2.51
N GLY A 248 18.07 13.91 2.59
CA GLY A 248 17.93 15.36 2.58
C GLY A 248 18.42 16.07 3.83
N SER A 249 18.52 15.37 4.96
CA SER A 249 19.15 15.93 6.16
C SER A 249 20.66 16.16 5.98
N GLU A 250 21.33 15.29 5.23
CA GLU A 250 22.76 15.46 4.92
C GLU A 250 22.98 16.56 3.89
N VAL A 251 22.08 16.68 2.90
CA VAL A 251 22.11 17.77 1.91
C VAL A 251 21.85 19.14 2.57
N ALA A 252 20.84 19.26 3.42
CA ALA A 252 20.54 20.50 4.14
C ALA A 252 21.71 20.92 5.05
N ARG A 253 22.35 19.96 5.72
CA ARG A 253 23.54 20.21 6.56
C ARG A 253 24.75 20.69 5.76
N ALA A 254 24.91 20.21 4.53
CA ALA A 254 25.98 20.66 3.63
C ALA A 254 25.78 22.10 3.11
N GLU A 255 24.54 22.62 3.11
CA GLU A 255 24.24 24.00 2.72
C GLU A 255 24.48 25.03 3.84
N GLU A 256 24.51 24.60 5.11
CA GLU A 256 24.62 25.49 6.28
C GLU A 256 26.06 25.87 6.69
N GLU A 257 27.11 25.15 6.24
CA GLU A 257 28.49 25.40 6.69
C GLU A 257 29.35 26.20 5.69
N PRO A 258 29.84 27.42 6.05
CA PRO A 258 30.95 28.06 5.35
C PRO A 258 32.29 27.53 5.89
N THR A 259 33.04 26.84 5.02
CA THR A 259 34.47 26.46 5.14
C THR A 259 35.17 26.76 6.47
N THR A 260 35.32 25.75 7.35
CA THR A 260 36.51 25.56 8.21
C THR A 260 36.62 24.07 8.58
N GLU A 261 37.85 23.54 8.50
CA GLU A 261 38.27 22.15 8.70
C GLU A 261 37.40 21.27 9.61
N SER A 262 36.72 20.31 9.00
CA SER A 262 36.36 19.03 9.62
C SER A 262 36.38 17.92 8.56
N GLN A 263 36.58 16.69 9.02
CA GLN A 263 36.88 15.46 8.24
C GLN A 263 35.92 15.23 7.05
N PRO A 264 36.39 14.57 5.97
CA PRO A 264 35.89 14.82 4.62
C PRO A 264 34.41 14.43 4.48
N ALA A 265 33.63 15.38 3.95
CA ALA A 265 32.37 15.10 3.29
C ALA A 265 32.61 14.03 2.21
N HIS A 266 31.89 12.91 2.27
CA HIS A 266 31.95 11.91 1.21
C HIS A 266 31.33 12.49 -0.07
N SER A 267 32.17 13.08 -0.92
CA SER A 267 31.78 13.43 -2.28
C SER A 267 31.53 12.14 -3.10
N ALA A 268 30.85 12.23 -4.26
CA ALA A 268 30.53 11.08 -5.12
C ALA A 268 31.74 10.17 -5.44
N SER A 269 32.97 10.70 -5.34
CA SER A 269 34.22 9.94 -5.48
C SER A 269 34.51 8.97 -4.33
N ASP A 270 34.11 9.27 -3.09
CA ASP A 270 34.25 8.39 -1.91
C ASP A 270 33.22 7.24 -1.92
N LEU A 271 32.09 7.44 -2.61
CA LEU A 271 30.99 6.48 -2.75
C LEU A 271 31.15 5.55 -3.98
N GLY A 272 32.28 5.62 -4.70
CA GLY A 272 32.61 4.73 -5.83
C GLY A 272 32.19 5.22 -7.22
N PHE A 273 31.59 6.41 -7.34
CA PHE A 273 31.16 6.97 -8.62
C PHE A 273 32.27 7.81 -9.27
N VAL A 274 33.36 7.15 -9.69
CA VAL A 274 34.42 7.80 -10.49
C VAL A 274 34.19 7.53 -11.98
N GLN A 275 34.35 8.57 -12.80
CA GLN A 275 34.50 8.53 -14.26
C GLN A 275 36.00 8.38 -14.56
N ASP A 276 36.35 7.42 -15.45
CA ASP A 276 37.71 7.11 -15.92
C ASP A 276 38.68 6.35 -14.97
N ILE A 277 38.34 5.12 -14.59
CA ILE A 277 39.36 4.10 -14.27
C ILE A 277 39.00 2.77 -14.95
N ASP A 278 39.88 2.36 -15.86
CA ASP A 278 39.85 1.06 -16.54
C ASP A 278 40.14 -0.07 -15.52
N VAL A 279 39.16 -0.95 -15.30
CA VAL A 279 39.16 -1.98 -14.24
C VAL A 279 39.94 -3.24 -14.64
N ALA A 280 40.66 -3.23 -15.78
CA ALA A 280 41.39 -4.40 -16.27
C ALA A 280 42.80 -4.61 -15.66
N ALA A 281 43.29 -3.74 -14.76
CA ALA A 281 44.67 -3.84 -14.27
C ALA A 281 44.83 -3.53 -12.77
N GLN A 282 44.11 -4.25 -11.90
CA GLN A 282 44.53 -4.43 -10.52
C GLN A 282 44.48 -5.91 -10.15
N SER A 283 45.64 -6.46 -9.81
CA SER A 283 45.78 -7.78 -9.21
C SER A 283 44.86 -7.88 -7.97
N PRO A 284 44.26 -9.06 -7.68
CA PRO A 284 43.35 -9.18 -6.56
C PRO A 284 44.10 -8.82 -5.28
N LEU A 285 43.55 -7.88 -4.51
CA LEU A 285 43.94 -7.71 -3.12
C LEU A 285 43.68 -9.04 -2.39
N PRO A 286 44.59 -9.45 -1.48
CA PRO A 286 44.43 -10.69 -0.75
C PRO A 286 43.10 -10.65 0.02
N PRO A 287 42.39 -11.79 0.12
CA PRO A 287 41.16 -11.86 0.89
C PRO A 287 41.43 -11.41 2.34
N PRO A 288 40.43 -10.82 3.02
CA PRO A 288 40.55 -10.48 4.44
C PRO A 288 41.04 -11.69 5.22
N PRO A 289 41.86 -11.52 6.27
CA PRO A 289 42.22 -12.63 7.13
C PRO A 289 40.93 -13.30 7.60
N GLU A 290 40.83 -14.58 7.26
CA GLU A 290 39.77 -15.48 7.71
C GLU A 290 39.57 -15.25 9.21
N PRO A 291 38.33 -15.04 9.69
CA PRO A 291 38.10 -14.93 11.12
C PRO A 291 38.73 -16.15 11.77
N GLU A 292 39.64 -15.93 12.72
CA GLU A 292 40.18 -17.04 13.50
C GLU A 292 38.99 -17.90 13.93
N PRO A 293 39.02 -19.22 13.68
CA PRO A 293 37.91 -20.06 14.06
C PRO A 293 37.73 -19.90 15.56
N VAL A 294 36.63 -19.24 15.96
CA VAL A 294 36.07 -19.45 17.29
C VAL A 294 36.08 -20.96 17.48
N PRO A 295 36.75 -21.47 18.53
CA PRO A 295 36.87 -22.90 18.71
C PRO A 295 35.45 -23.44 18.73
N VAL A 296 35.12 -24.18 17.68
CA VAL A 296 33.88 -24.94 17.60
C VAL A 296 33.86 -25.74 18.88
N VAL A 297 32.95 -25.41 19.80
CA VAL A 297 32.57 -26.34 20.84
C VAL A 297 31.89 -27.48 20.09
N VAL A 298 32.72 -28.38 19.57
CA VAL A 298 32.29 -29.65 19.01
C VAL A 298 31.54 -30.29 20.16
N PRO A 299 30.20 -30.45 20.10
CA PRO A 299 29.53 -31.23 21.12
C PRO A 299 30.28 -32.55 21.17
N PRO A 300 30.78 -32.97 22.35
CA PRO A 300 31.64 -34.13 22.42
C PRO A 300 30.92 -35.26 21.72
N LYS A 301 31.54 -35.80 20.64
CA LYS A 301 31.05 -36.98 19.94
C LYS A 301 30.54 -37.92 21.03
N PRO A 302 29.28 -38.40 20.99
CA PRO A 302 28.82 -39.34 21.99
C PRO A 302 29.81 -40.49 21.96
N LYS A 303 30.64 -40.57 23.01
CA LYS A 303 31.55 -41.69 23.19
C LYS A 303 30.59 -42.83 23.44
N PHE A 304 30.30 -43.59 22.38
CA PHE A 304 29.64 -44.88 22.49
C PHE A 304 30.50 -45.71 23.43
N LYS A 305 30.15 -45.68 24.72
CA LYS A 305 30.62 -46.64 25.70
C LYS A 305 29.92 -47.93 25.31
N LEU A 306 30.59 -48.71 24.48
CA LEU A 306 30.23 -50.10 24.28
C LEU A 306 30.14 -50.73 25.68
N PRO A 307 29.02 -51.39 26.03
CA PRO A 307 28.93 -52.08 27.30
C PRO A 307 30.09 -53.06 27.39
N THR A 308 30.78 -53.10 28.52
CA THR A 308 31.84 -54.06 28.80
C THR A 308 31.21 -55.45 28.90
N ILE A 309 31.13 -56.13 27.77
CA ILE A 309 30.70 -57.53 27.68
C ILE A 309 31.75 -58.35 28.44
N HIS A 310 31.39 -58.78 29.66
CA HIS A 310 32.17 -59.75 30.41
C HIS A 310 32.06 -61.09 29.70
N LEU A 311 33.03 -61.37 28.82
CA LEU A 311 33.15 -62.66 28.17
C LEU A 311 33.57 -63.69 29.23
N PRO A 312 32.83 -64.80 29.42
CA PRO A 312 33.25 -65.86 30.32
C PRO A 312 34.61 -66.40 29.89
N LYS A 313 35.49 -66.70 30.85
CA LYS A 313 36.80 -67.34 30.60
C LYS A 313 36.55 -68.78 30.17
N ILE A 314 36.32 -68.98 28.87
CA ILE A 314 36.19 -70.30 28.28
C ILE A 314 37.58 -70.72 27.81
N HIS A 315 38.13 -71.77 28.41
CA HIS A 315 39.35 -72.42 27.94
C HIS A 315 39.03 -73.22 26.68
N LEU A 316 39.04 -72.56 25.51
CA LEU A 316 38.90 -73.23 24.21
C LEU A 316 40.28 -73.57 23.64
N ASN A 317 40.41 -74.80 23.12
CA ASN A 317 41.56 -75.23 22.35
C ASN A 317 41.79 -74.29 21.15
N PHE A 318 43.04 -74.03 20.78
CA PHE A 318 43.44 -73.07 19.73
C PHE A 318 42.72 -73.28 18.38
N SER A 319 42.32 -74.51 18.08
CA SER A 319 41.51 -74.85 16.90
C SER A 319 40.06 -74.34 16.96
N ALA A 320 39.45 -74.26 18.13
CA ALA A 320 38.08 -73.77 18.30
C ALA A 320 37.99 -72.23 18.27
N VAL A 321 39.04 -71.52 18.69
CA VAL A 321 39.13 -70.05 18.56
C VAL A 321 39.24 -69.62 17.09
N ALA A 322 39.95 -70.39 16.26
CA ALA A 322 40.01 -70.17 14.82
C ALA A 322 38.64 -70.36 14.15
N ILE A 323 37.86 -71.37 14.54
CA ILE A 323 36.52 -71.61 14.00
C ILE A 323 35.54 -70.50 14.42
N ILE A 324 35.57 -70.08 15.69
CA ILE A 324 34.70 -69.02 16.21
C ILE A 324 35.02 -67.66 15.55
N SER A 325 36.29 -67.33 15.34
CA SER A 325 36.68 -66.09 14.65
C SER A 325 36.24 -66.06 13.18
N VAL A 326 36.32 -67.20 12.48
CA VAL A 326 35.78 -67.33 11.11
C VAL A 326 34.26 -67.17 11.08
N LEU A 327 33.54 -67.76 12.04
CA LEU A 327 32.08 -67.61 12.14
C LEU A 327 31.67 -66.17 12.46
N ILE A 328 32.38 -65.48 13.35
CA ILE A 328 32.14 -64.05 13.65
C ILE A 328 32.43 -63.20 12.41
N PHE A 329 33.53 -63.46 11.70
CA PHE A 329 33.85 -62.75 10.47
C PHE A 329 32.75 -62.93 9.41
N LEU A 330 32.27 -64.16 9.19
CA LEU A 330 31.16 -64.44 8.28
C LEU A 330 29.85 -63.74 8.71
N ALA A 331 29.55 -63.72 10.00
CA ALA A 331 28.38 -63.03 10.54
C ALA A 331 28.47 -61.51 10.33
N VAL A 332 29.65 -60.91 10.54
CA VAL A 332 29.89 -59.48 10.30
C VAL A 332 29.81 -59.14 8.82
N VAL A 333 30.44 -59.94 7.95
CA VAL A 333 30.37 -59.73 6.48
C VAL A 333 28.94 -59.91 5.97
N GLY A 334 28.22 -60.93 6.45
CA GLY A 334 26.82 -61.15 6.13
C GLY A 334 25.92 -60.00 6.63
N GLY A 335 26.18 -59.51 7.85
CA GLY A 335 25.48 -58.37 8.42
C GLY A 335 25.73 -57.07 7.65
N LEU A 336 26.98 -56.80 7.27
CA LEU A 336 27.35 -55.65 6.44
C LEU A 336 26.75 -55.75 5.03
N GLY A 337 26.71 -56.95 4.45
CA GLY A 337 26.05 -57.21 3.16
C GLY A 337 24.54 -56.99 3.22
N ALA A 338 23.87 -57.46 4.28
CA ALA A 338 22.45 -57.23 4.49
C ALA A 338 22.14 -55.74 4.75
N ALA A 339 22.97 -55.07 5.56
CA ALA A 339 22.85 -53.62 5.80
C ALA A 339 23.03 -52.84 4.49
N TYR A 340 24.02 -53.19 3.67
CA TYR A 340 24.22 -52.60 2.35
C TYR A 340 23.01 -52.81 1.41
N TRP A 341 22.33 -53.95 1.51
CA TRP A 341 21.21 -54.27 0.64
C TRP A 341 19.90 -53.58 1.02
N TYR A 342 19.59 -53.50 2.32
CA TYR A 342 18.26 -53.10 2.80
C TYR A 342 18.22 -51.74 3.50
N LEU A 343 19.34 -51.20 3.98
CA LEU A 343 19.36 -49.93 4.71
C LEU A 343 19.30 -48.68 3.83
N PRO A 344 19.93 -48.64 2.62
CA PRO A 344 19.91 -47.43 1.80
C PRO A 344 18.50 -47.02 1.38
N LYS A 345 18.26 -45.70 1.41
CA LYS A 345 17.09 -45.02 0.84
C LYS A 345 17.56 -43.92 -0.10
N ALA A 346 16.79 -43.66 -1.15
CA ALA A 346 17.05 -42.60 -2.11
C ALA A 346 15.80 -41.74 -2.35
N GLU A 347 16.01 -40.44 -2.46
CA GLU A 347 15.03 -39.48 -2.93
C GLU A 347 15.52 -38.91 -4.26
N VAL A 348 14.67 -38.99 -5.28
CA VAL A 348 14.94 -38.51 -6.63
C VAL A 348 13.89 -37.45 -6.96
N VAL A 349 14.34 -36.22 -7.15
CA VAL A 349 13.48 -35.10 -7.57
C VAL A 349 13.79 -34.79 -9.03
N LEU A 350 12.78 -34.91 -9.88
CA LEU A 350 12.83 -34.58 -11.30
C LEU A 350 12.19 -33.21 -11.49
N PHE A 351 12.99 -32.24 -11.91
CA PHE A 351 12.51 -30.92 -12.29
C PHE A 351 12.24 -30.92 -13.79
N VAL A 352 10.98 -30.72 -14.16
CA VAL A 352 10.52 -30.75 -15.54
C VAL A 352 10.10 -29.37 -16.02
N THR A 353 10.31 -29.10 -17.30
CA THR A 353 9.85 -27.85 -17.92
C THR A 353 8.33 -27.90 -18.07
N PRO A 354 7.57 -27.04 -17.38
CA PRO A 354 6.11 -27.07 -17.44
C PRO A 354 5.59 -26.52 -18.77
N LYS A 355 4.36 -26.89 -19.13
CA LYS A 355 3.61 -26.28 -20.24
C LYS A 355 2.51 -25.38 -19.67
N ASN A 356 2.42 -24.14 -20.16
CA ASN A 356 1.37 -23.23 -19.71
C ASN A 356 0.02 -23.59 -20.34
N LEU A 357 -1.01 -23.66 -19.52
CA LEU A 357 -2.41 -23.70 -19.93
C LEU A 357 -3.06 -22.41 -19.46
N GLU A 358 -3.59 -21.64 -20.41
CA GLU A 358 -4.44 -20.51 -20.12
C GLU A 358 -5.75 -20.66 -20.87
N HIS A 359 -6.87 -20.60 -20.15
CA HIS A 359 -8.20 -20.68 -20.73
C HIS A 359 -9.12 -19.61 -20.12
N GLN A 360 -9.90 -18.97 -20.98
CA GLN A 360 -10.84 -17.92 -20.59
C GLN A 360 -12.22 -18.23 -21.15
N PHE A 361 -13.24 -18.19 -20.29
CA PHE A 361 -14.63 -18.39 -20.68
C PHE A 361 -15.58 -17.50 -19.87
N GLU A 362 -16.75 -17.25 -20.41
CA GLU A 362 -17.79 -16.48 -19.73
C GLU A 362 -18.73 -17.39 -18.95
N LEU A 363 -19.14 -16.95 -17.77
CA LEU A 363 -20.08 -17.66 -16.91
C LEU A 363 -21.14 -16.71 -16.38
N VAL A 364 -22.39 -17.17 -16.26
CA VAL A 364 -23.51 -16.36 -15.77
C VAL A 364 -24.10 -16.98 -14.50
N ALA A 365 -23.85 -16.35 -13.35
CA ALA A 365 -24.52 -16.70 -12.09
C ALA A 365 -25.98 -16.19 -12.09
N GLY A 366 -26.88 -16.99 -11.52
CA GLY A 366 -28.33 -16.77 -11.59
C GLY A 366 -28.95 -17.18 -12.92
N GLY A 367 -28.14 -17.74 -13.82
CA GLY A 367 -28.57 -18.34 -15.09
C GLY A 367 -28.88 -19.83 -14.94
N LYS A 368 -29.13 -20.49 -16.08
CA LYS A 368 -29.38 -21.94 -16.12
C LYS A 368 -28.15 -22.77 -15.73
N ASP A 369 -26.97 -22.27 -16.07
CA ASP A 369 -25.72 -23.04 -15.96
C ASP A 369 -25.07 -22.91 -14.57
N LEU A 370 -25.28 -21.79 -13.87
CA LEU A 370 -24.83 -21.58 -12.48
C LEU A 370 -25.96 -20.93 -11.66
N PRO A 371 -26.73 -21.72 -10.90
CA PRO A 371 -27.73 -21.19 -9.97
C PRO A 371 -27.08 -20.26 -8.94
N ALA A 372 -27.77 -19.19 -8.57
CA ALA A 372 -27.33 -18.27 -7.54
C ALA A 372 -28.48 -17.96 -6.59
N GLU A 373 -28.16 -17.79 -5.31
CA GLU A 373 -29.10 -17.37 -4.28
C GLU A 373 -28.82 -15.91 -3.90
N SER A 374 -29.87 -15.18 -3.50
CA SER A 374 -29.72 -13.80 -3.01
C SER A 374 -29.60 -13.79 -1.49
N LEU A 375 -28.56 -13.14 -0.98
CA LEU A 375 -28.38 -12.86 0.43
C LEU A 375 -28.59 -11.36 0.68
N GLU A 376 -29.37 -11.02 1.71
CA GLU A 376 -29.69 -9.64 2.05
C GLU A 376 -29.27 -9.33 3.49
N GLU A 377 -28.74 -8.12 3.71
CA GLU A 377 -28.40 -7.61 5.04
C GLU A 377 -28.67 -6.11 5.19
N ALA A 378 -29.20 -5.70 6.34
CA ALA A 378 -29.44 -4.29 6.64
C ALA A 378 -28.17 -3.62 7.21
N VAL A 379 -27.62 -2.66 6.46
CA VAL A 379 -26.43 -1.90 6.83
C VAL A 379 -26.77 -0.44 7.14
N SER A 380 -26.08 0.15 8.10
CA SER A 380 -26.17 1.58 8.39
C SER A 380 -24.83 2.18 8.81
N ALA A 381 -24.64 3.45 8.45
CA ALA A 381 -23.46 4.24 8.77
C ALA A 381 -23.85 5.72 8.91
N ASP A 382 -23.06 6.46 9.70
CA ASP A 382 -23.22 7.89 9.88
C ASP A 382 -21.87 8.61 9.82
N LYS A 383 -21.88 9.85 9.34
CA LYS A 383 -20.69 10.69 9.22
C LYS A 383 -21.07 12.14 9.44
N SER A 384 -20.16 12.88 10.08
CA SER A 384 -20.29 14.31 10.34
C SER A 384 -19.09 15.05 9.72
N ILE A 385 -19.37 16.17 9.06
CA ILE A 385 -18.34 17.07 8.51
C ILE A 385 -18.65 18.53 8.87
N PRO A 386 -17.63 19.40 8.98
CA PRO A 386 -17.85 20.82 9.16
C PRO A 386 -18.53 21.42 7.92
N ALA A 387 -19.48 22.33 8.13
CA ALA A 387 -20.16 23.03 7.04
C ALA A 387 -19.20 24.04 6.40
N THR A 388 -19.12 24.02 5.06
CA THR A 388 -18.19 24.88 4.30
C THR A 388 -18.90 26.04 3.61
N GLY A 389 -20.23 25.96 3.44
CA GLY A 389 -21.03 27.03 2.86
C GLY A 389 -21.00 28.29 3.72
N SER A 390 -21.12 29.45 3.08
CA SER A 390 -21.23 30.73 3.76
C SER A 390 -22.38 31.55 3.22
N LYS A 391 -23.16 32.15 4.12
CA LYS A 391 -24.31 32.97 3.80
C LYS A 391 -24.37 34.16 4.74
N ILE A 392 -24.70 35.34 4.23
CA ILE A 392 -24.98 36.50 5.06
C ILE A 392 -26.40 36.36 5.59
N VAL A 393 -26.54 36.37 6.91
CA VAL A 393 -27.81 36.29 7.63
C VAL A 393 -27.96 37.49 8.55
N GLY A 394 -29.19 37.84 8.88
CA GLY A 394 -29.50 39.00 9.71
C GLY A 394 -30.91 39.51 9.45
N ASP A 395 -31.20 40.66 10.04
CA ASP A 395 -32.53 41.26 10.03
C ASP A 395 -32.57 42.48 9.12
N LYS A 396 -33.76 42.77 8.59
CA LYS A 396 -34.02 43.97 7.79
C LYS A 396 -34.37 45.13 8.73
N ALA A 397 -33.84 46.32 8.44
CA ALA A 397 -34.25 47.50 9.16
C ALA A 397 -35.72 47.83 8.86
N THR A 398 -36.46 48.23 9.89
CA THR A 398 -37.86 48.62 9.79
C THR A 398 -38.08 49.99 10.43
N GLY A 399 -39.17 50.64 10.05
CA GLY A 399 -39.61 51.87 10.68
C GLY A 399 -40.74 52.51 9.89
N SER A 400 -40.90 53.83 10.04
CA SER A 400 -41.95 54.58 9.36
C SER A 400 -41.41 55.82 8.67
N VAL A 401 -42.08 56.19 7.58
CA VAL A 401 -41.84 57.41 6.82
C VAL A 401 -43.12 58.20 6.69
N VAL A 402 -43.01 59.52 6.77
CA VAL A 402 -44.08 60.46 6.44
C VAL A 402 -43.95 60.82 4.96
N ILE A 403 -44.92 60.36 4.18
CA ILE A 403 -45.03 60.68 2.77
C ILE A 403 -45.83 61.97 2.62
N THR A 404 -45.27 62.93 1.89
CA THR A 404 -45.84 64.24 1.61
C THR A 404 -46.18 64.35 0.12
N ASN A 405 -47.36 64.88 -0.18
CA ASN A 405 -47.84 65.16 -1.54
C ASN A 405 -48.14 66.65 -1.69
N ASN A 406 -47.42 67.31 -2.58
CA ASN A 406 -47.57 68.71 -2.95
C ASN A 406 -48.43 68.90 -4.22
N ALA A 407 -48.85 67.81 -4.87
CA ALA A 407 -49.65 67.88 -6.09
C ALA A 407 -51.12 68.26 -5.80
N ALA A 408 -51.79 68.86 -6.79
CA ALA A 408 -53.20 69.22 -6.70
C ALA A 408 -54.17 68.01 -6.70
N ALA A 409 -53.67 66.80 -6.99
CA ALA A 409 -54.42 65.55 -6.97
C ALA A 409 -53.91 64.61 -5.87
N SER A 410 -54.80 63.83 -5.26
CA SER A 410 -54.43 62.76 -4.32
C SER A 410 -53.59 61.70 -5.02
N ARG A 411 -52.67 61.07 -4.27
CA ARG A 411 -51.81 60.01 -4.79
C ARG A 411 -51.88 58.77 -3.91
N THR A 412 -51.90 57.61 -4.54
CA THR A 412 -51.87 56.32 -3.86
C THR A 412 -50.60 55.58 -4.25
N PHE A 413 -49.85 55.12 -3.24
CA PHE A 413 -48.66 54.30 -3.37
C PHE A 413 -49.01 52.89 -2.92
N THR A 414 -48.82 51.90 -3.78
CA THR A 414 -49.13 50.51 -3.45
C THR A 414 -48.08 49.92 -2.52
N ALA A 415 -48.45 48.90 -1.74
CA ALA A 415 -47.47 48.05 -1.05
C ALA A 415 -46.45 47.52 -2.08
N GLY A 416 -45.17 47.48 -1.71
CA GLY A 416 -44.08 47.18 -2.65
C GLY A 416 -43.44 48.40 -3.32
N THR A 417 -43.99 49.62 -3.16
CA THR A 417 -43.37 50.84 -3.70
C THR A 417 -41.97 51.03 -3.10
N ILE A 418 -40.96 51.29 -3.95
CA ILE A 418 -39.57 51.45 -3.52
C ILE A 418 -39.29 52.90 -3.14
N LEU A 419 -38.75 53.13 -1.94
CA LEU A 419 -38.20 54.39 -1.47
C LEU A 419 -36.68 54.32 -1.46
N ILE A 420 -36.01 55.36 -1.95
CA ILE A 420 -34.55 55.36 -2.13
C ILE A 420 -33.96 56.48 -1.28
N SER A 421 -33.07 56.14 -0.36
CA SER A 421 -32.34 57.10 0.46
C SER A 421 -31.31 57.91 -0.35
N PRO A 422 -30.72 58.99 0.19
CA PRO A 422 -29.67 59.73 -0.50
C PRO A 422 -28.39 58.88 -0.72
N SER A 423 -28.16 57.89 0.15
CA SER A 423 -27.10 56.89 0.02
C SER A 423 -27.41 55.78 -0.98
N GLY A 424 -28.57 55.81 -1.64
CA GLY A 424 -28.98 54.81 -2.64
C GLY A 424 -29.58 53.53 -2.06
N LEU A 425 -29.79 53.46 -0.74
CA LEU A 425 -30.38 52.31 -0.07
C LEU A 425 -31.89 52.25 -0.34
N LYS A 426 -32.38 51.05 -0.62
CA LYS A 426 -33.77 50.82 -1.02
C LYS A 426 -34.60 50.32 0.16
N PHE A 427 -35.73 50.96 0.38
CA PHE A 427 -36.77 50.55 1.33
C PHE A 427 -38.05 50.26 0.55
N VAL A 428 -38.89 49.39 1.08
CA VAL A 428 -40.12 48.93 0.45
C VAL A 428 -41.27 49.30 1.36
N LEU A 429 -42.32 49.87 0.79
CA LEU A 429 -43.55 50.19 1.50
C LEU A 429 -44.29 48.90 1.88
N ASP A 430 -44.59 48.72 3.16
CA ASP A 430 -45.20 47.47 3.65
C ASP A 430 -46.69 47.38 3.32
N GLU A 431 -47.36 48.53 3.22
CA GLU A 431 -48.80 48.66 3.04
C GLU A 431 -49.15 49.76 2.04
N ILE A 432 -50.40 49.80 1.57
CA ILE A 432 -50.88 50.86 0.68
C ILE A 432 -50.94 52.20 1.43
N ALA A 433 -50.41 53.27 0.85
CA ALA A 433 -50.43 54.61 1.43
C ALA A 433 -51.13 55.59 0.48
N THR A 434 -52.27 56.15 0.90
CA THR A 434 -52.98 57.17 0.13
C THR A 434 -52.78 58.53 0.78
N VAL A 435 -52.25 59.48 0.01
CA VAL A 435 -51.98 60.85 0.43
C VAL A 435 -52.95 61.79 -0.28
N ALA A 436 -53.64 62.61 0.50
CA ALA A 436 -54.51 63.65 -0.04
C ALA A 436 -53.74 64.64 -0.93
N SER A 437 -54.44 65.40 -1.76
CA SER A 437 -53.86 66.52 -2.49
C SER A 437 -53.40 67.62 -1.54
N ALA A 438 -52.50 68.49 -2.01
CA ALA A 438 -52.24 69.74 -1.34
C ALA A 438 -53.49 70.65 -1.37
N SER A 439 -53.76 71.36 -0.27
CA SER A 439 -54.90 72.25 -0.12
C SER A 439 -54.45 73.66 0.26
N GLY A 440 -55.27 74.67 -0.08
CA GLY A 440 -54.96 76.08 0.15
C GLY A 440 -54.51 76.84 -1.09
N TYR A 441 -54.42 78.17 -0.97
CA TYR A 441 -53.98 79.09 -2.02
C TYR A 441 -52.67 79.76 -1.59
N ALA A 442 -51.80 80.08 -2.55
CA ALA A 442 -50.56 80.80 -2.27
C ALA A 442 -50.86 82.09 -1.48
N PRO A 443 -50.12 82.38 -0.39
CA PRO A 443 -48.85 81.77 0.03
C PRO A 443 -48.96 80.58 1.01
N ASN A 444 -50.15 80.14 1.43
CA ASN A 444 -50.34 79.16 2.52
C ASN A 444 -50.83 77.80 2.02
N VAL A 445 -50.01 77.10 1.21
CA VAL A 445 -50.31 75.75 0.73
C VAL A 445 -49.99 74.72 1.83
N GLN A 446 -50.96 73.88 2.19
CA GLN A 446 -50.81 72.75 3.10
C GLN A 446 -50.67 71.46 2.29
N SER A 447 -49.51 70.80 2.40
CA SER A 447 -49.28 69.52 1.74
C SER A 447 -50.04 68.39 2.42
N GLY A 448 -50.57 67.45 1.62
CA GLY A 448 -51.12 66.21 2.16
C GLY A 448 -49.99 65.36 2.78
N LYS A 449 -50.24 64.76 3.94
CA LYS A 449 -49.27 63.88 4.63
C LYS A 449 -49.92 62.57 5.06
N VAL A 450 -49.18 61.47 4.97
CA VAL A 450 -49.55 60.18 5.59
C VAL A 450 -48.30 59.50 6.13
N THR A 451 -48.43 58.82 7.26
CA THR A 451 -47.37 57.96 7.81
C THR A 451 -47.56 56.55 7.27
N ALA A 452 -46.50 55.94 6.77
CA ALA A 452 -46.52 54.56 6.27
C ALA A 452 -45.30 53.77 6.76
N LYS A 453 -45.47 52.46 6.94
CA LYS A 453 -44.40 51.56 7.36
C LYS A 453 -43.52 51.14 6.18
N VAL A 454 -42.23 51.04 6.46
CA VAL A 454 -41.23 50.63 5.48
C VAL A 454 -40.29 49.58 6.04
N THR A 455 -39.92 48.64 5.18
CA THR A 455 -38.92 47.60 5.45
C THR A 455 -37.76 47.73 4.45
N ALA A 456 -36.53 47.55 4.91
CA ALA A 456 -35.35 47.55 4.07
C ALA A 456 -35.43 46.49 2.95
N GLY A 457 -34.91 46.83 1.77
CA GLY A 457 -34.84 45.92 0.63
C GLY A 457 -33.92 44.73 0.89
N GLN A 458 -32.84 44.94 1.64
CA GLN A 458 -31.87 43.92 2.04
C GLN A 458 -31.62 43.98 3.56
N ILE A 459 -31.04 42.91 4.09
CA ILE A 459 -30.55 42.86 5.48
C ILE A 459 -29.29 43.71 5.61
N GLY A 460 -29.00 44.19 6.81
CA GLY A 460 -27.74 44.88 7.11
C GLY A 460 -27.87 46.13 7.96
N GLY A 461 -26.82 46.38 8.74
CA GLY A 461 -26.73 47.57 9.61
C GLY A 461 -26.73 48.89 8.84
N ASP A 462 -26.29 48.87 7.58
CA ASP A 462 -26.28 50.06 6.70
C ASP A 462 -27.69 50.62 6.46
N TYR A 463 -28.73 49.79 6.58
CA TYR A 463 -30.13 50.21 6.47
C TYR A 463 -30.68 50.86 7.75
N ASN A 464 -29.89 50.96 8.81
CA ASN A 464 -30.26 51.71 10.01
C ASN A 464 -29.98 53.21 9.78
N LEU A 465 -31.01 53.95 9.38
CA LEU A 465 -30.90 55.37 9.03
C LEU A 465 -31.32 56.27 10.19
N SER A 466 -30.57 57.35 10.43
CA SER A 466 -30.91 58.34 11.44
C SER A 466 -32.24 59.02 11.11
N ALA A 467 -32.91 59.53 12.16
CA ALA A 467 -34.10 60.36 11.99
C ALA A 467 -33.82 61.54 11.06
N GLY A 468 -34.83 61.94 10.29
CA GLY A 468 -34.80 63.08 9.39
C GLY A 468 -34.17 62.82 8.02
N THR A 469 -33.99 61.57 7.60
CA THR A 469 -33.52 61.20 6.26
C THR A 469 -34.64 61.35 5.24
N ASP A 470 -34.35 62.05 4.13
CA ASP A 470 -35.28 62.23 3.01
C ASP A 470 -35.12 61.11 1.97
N PHE A 471 -36.24 60.60 1.47
CA PHE A 471 -36.33 59.50 0.52
C PHE A 471 -37.01 59.95 -0.77
N ARG A 472 -36.50 59.44 -1.89
CA ARG A 472 -37.14 59.55 -3.20
C ARG A 472 -38.09 58.37 -3.41
N ILE A 473 -39.34 58.65 -3.77
CA ILE A 473 -40.36 57.61 -3.96
C ILE A 473 -40.38 57.16 -5.42
N GLY A 474 -40.04 55.89 -5.67
CA GLY A 474 -40.15 55.25 -6.98
C GLY A 474 -39.49 56.03 -8.11
N SER A 475 -40.26 56.39 -9.13
CA SER A 475 -39.90 57.31 -10.21
C SER A 475 -40.68 58.63 -10.14
N TYR A 476 -41.32 58.92 -9.02
CA TYR A 476 -42.14 60.12 -8.85
C TYR A 476 -41.27 61.37 -8.69
N SER A 477 -41.82 62.52 -9.10
CA SER A 477 -41.14 63.82 -9.01
C SER A 477 -40.83 64.17 -7.56
N SER A 478 -39.57 64.45 -7.26
CA SER A 478 -39.11 64.88 -5.94
C SER A 478 -39.65 66.26 -5.52
N VAL A 479 -40.19 67.02 -6.48
CA VAL A 479 -40.85 68.32 -6.21
C VAL A 479 -42.29 68.12 -5.74
N GLU A 480 -42.98 67.13 -6.32
CA GLU A 480 -44.39 66.86 -6.03
C GLU A 480 -44.58 65.90 -4.86
N THR A 481 -43.66 64.97 -4.67
CA THR A 481 -43.75 63.93 -3.65
C THR A 481 -42.42 63.72 -2.95
N SER A 482 -42.44 63.69 -1.63
CA SER A 482 -41.26 63.39 -0.80
C SER A 482 -41.66 62.44 0.33
N ALA A 483 -40.70 61.68 0.84
CA ALA A 483 -40.90 60.88 2.04
C ALA A 483 -39.76 61.15 3.00
N LYS A 484 -40.06 61.21 4.30
CA LYS A 484 -39.06 61.48 5.34
C LYS A 484 -39.31 60.61 6.56
N ASN A 485 -38.28 59.99 7.15
CA ASN A 485 -38.46 59.30 8.41
C ASN A 485 -38.37 60.28 9.59
N ASP A 486 -39.43 60.40 10.38
CA ASP A 486 -39.40 61.27 11.58
C ASP A 486 -38.63 60.63 12.74
N ALA A 487 -38.61 59.29 12.80
CA ALA A 487 -37.82 58.50 13.75
C ALA A 487 -36.74 57.69 13.00
N ALA A 488 -35.68 57.30 13.70
CA ALA A 488 -34.62 56.47 13.11
C ALA A 488 -35.17 55.11 12.64
N LEU A 489 -34.74 54.66 11.46
CA LEU A 489 -34.98 53.29 11.00
C LEU A 489 -33.94 52.39 11.67
N SER A 490 -34.38 51.27 12.24
CA SER A 490 -33.52 50.42 13.07
C SER A 490 -33.88 48.94 12.95
N GLY A 491 -33.11 48.09 13.61
CA GLY A 491 -33.29 46.64 13.59
C GLY A 491 -32.59 45.92 12.44
N GLY A 492 -31.91 46.65 11.53
CA GLY A 492 -31.07 46.06 10.49
C GLY A 492 -29.80 45.46 11.08
N THR A 493 -29.55 44.19 10.80
CA THR A 493 -28.34 43.47 11.21
C THR A 493 -27.81 42.63 10.05
N SER A 494 -26.50 42.38 10.03
CA SER A 494 -25.88 41.45 9.08
C SER A 494 -24.65 40.81 9.71
N ARG A 495 -24.57 39.48 9.62
CA ARG A 495 -23.38 38.70 9.97
C ARG A 495 -23.17 37.60 8.96
N GLN A 496 -21.92 37.19 8.79
CA GLN A 496 -21.59 36.01 8.00
C GLN A 496 -21.83 34.77 8.86
N ALA A 497 -22.64 33.84 8.36
CA ALA A 497 -22.90 32.54 9.00
C ALA A 497 -22.38 31.41 8.12
N LYS A 498 -21.99 30.30 8.76
CA LYS A 498 -21.72 29.04 8.09
C LYS A 498 -23.04 28.33 7.84
N VAL A 499 -23.19 27.78 6.64
CA VAL A 499 -24.39 27.06 6.23
C VAL A 499 -24.02 25.76 5.55
N VAL A 500 -24.93 24.79 5.61
CA VAL A 500 -24.76 23.52 4.91
C VAL A 500 -24.79 23.76 3.41
N SER A 501 -23.67 23.49 2.72
CA SER A 501 -23.59 23.61 1.27
C SER A 501 -24.14 22.36 0.56
N LYS A 502 -24.45 22.50 -0.74
CA LYS A 502 -24.80 21.36 -1.60
C LYS A 502 -23.64 20.36 -1.72
N ASP A 503 -22.42 20.86 -1.74
CA ASP A 503 -21.21 20.06 -1.88
C ASP A 503 -20.96 19.24 -0.61
N ASP A 504 -21.21 19.81 0.58
CA ASP A 504 -21.13 19.08 1.85
C ASP A 504 -22.10 17.89 1.87
N ALA A 505 -23.35 18.10 1.42
CA ALA A 505 -24.35 17.03 1.33
C ALA A 505 -23.99 15.97 0.28
N ALA A 506 -23.41 16.37 -0.86
CA ALA A 506 -22.96 15.45 -1.91
C ALA A 506 -21.77 14.60 -1.43
N LYS A 507 -20.81 15.23 -0.75
CA LYS A 507 -19.63 14.55 -0.18
C LYS A 507 -20.02 13.54 0.88
N LEU A 508 -20.90 13.90 1.82
CA LEU A 508 -21.42 12.97 2.83
C LEU A 508 -22.09 11.75 2.20
N ARG A 509 -22.89 11.94 1.14
CA ARG A 509 -23.53 10.81 0.42
C ARG A 509 -22.50 9.91 -0.26
N ALA A 510 -21.53 10.47 -0.95
CA ALA A 510 -20.49 9.70 -1.65
C ALA A 510 -19.69 8.86 -0.64
N ASP A 511 -19.15 9.51 0.39
CA ASP A 511 -18.34 8.88 1.44
C ASP A 511 -19.11 7.76 2.16
N LEU A 512 -20.38 8.02 2.53
CA LEU A 512 -21.20 7.03 3.23
C LEU A 512 -21.66 5.90 2.31
N THR A 513 -21.89 6.15 1.02
CA THR A 513 -22.23 5.10 0.06
C THR A 513 -21.08 4.11 -0.10
N GLU A 514 -19.85 4.61 -0.21
CA GLU A 514 -18.65 3.76 -0.25
C GLU A 514 -18.46 2.99 1.06
N THR A 515 -18.61 3.67 2.20
CA THR A 515 -18.55 3.05 3.53
C THR A 515 -19.60 1.93 3.67
N LEU A 516 -20.85 2.15 3.22
CA LEU A 516 -21.90 1.14 3.26
C LEU A 516 -21.62 -0.03 2.32
N LYS A 517 -21.02 0.19 1.14
CA LYS A 517 -20.63 -0.90 0.24
C LYS A 517 -19.57 -1.81 0.87
N ASN A 518 -18.57 -1.23 1.51
CA ASN A 518 -17.52 -2.00 2.19
C ASN A 518 -18.10 -2.76 3.39
N LYS A 519 -18.89 -2.09 4.23
CA LYS A 519 -19.59 -2.73 5.36
C LYS A 519 -20.52 -3.86 4.90
N ALA A 520 -21.25 -3.66 3.80
CA ALA A 520 -22.08 -4.69 3.19
C ALA A 520 -21.28 -5.90 2.70
N LYS A 521 -20.11 -5.68 2.09
CA LYS A 521 -19.20 -6.75 1.68
C LYS A 521 -18.77 -7.58 2.89
N ASP A 522 -18.38 -6.92 3.98
CA ASP A 522 -17.91 -7.60 5.19
C ASP A 522 -19.04 -8.38 5.87
N GLU A 523 -20.19 -7.75 6.11
CA GLU A 523 -21.32 -8.38 6.79
C GLU A 523 -21.96 -9.51 5.97
N LEU A 524 -22.08 -9.35 4.65
CA LEU A 524 -22.57 -10.43 3.78
C LEU A 524 -21.56 -11.59 3.74
N SER A 525 -20.25 -11.30 3.67
CA SER A 525 -19.22 -12.35 3.67
C SER A 525 -19.22 -13.18 4.95
N GLN A 526 -19.52 -12.57 6.10
CA GLN A 526 -19.65 -13.27 7.38
C GLN A 526 -20.89 -14.17 7.48
N LYS A 527 -21.94 -13.86 6.72
CA LYS A 527 -23.19 -14.64 6.69
C LYS A 527 -23.19 -15.75 5.64
N VAL A 528 -22.22 -15.76 4.73
CA VAL A 528 -22.10 -16.78 3.70
C VAL A 528 -21.66 -18.10 4.33
N SER A 529 -22.36 -19.19 4.00
CA SER A 529 -22.00 -20.53 4.45
C SER A 529 -20.71 -21.02 3.79
N SER A 530 -20.03 -21.98 4.41
CA SER A 530 -18.69 -22.43 3.96
C SER A 530 -18.69 -23.09 2.57
N ASP A 531 -19.82 -23.65 2.14
CA ASP A 531 -20.08 -24.26 0.84
C ASP A 531 -20.45 -23.27 -0.27
N MET A 532 -20.82 -22.05 0.12
CA MET A 532 -21.18 -20.97 -0.79
C MET A 532 -20.02 -19.97 -0.95
N GLN A 533 -20.04 -19.24 -2.05
CA GLN A 533 -19.12 -18.16 -2.36
C GLN A 533 -19.92 -16.91 -2.70
N LEU A 534 -19.64 -15.81 -1.98
CA LEU A 534 -20.22 -14.50 -2.29
C LEU A 534 -19.55 -13.91 -3.53
N ILE A 535 -20.37 -13.37 -4.42
CA ILE A 535 -19.92 -12.52 -5.50
C ILE A 535 -19.93 -11.08 -4.99
N ALA A 536 -18.78 -10.58 -4.54
CA ALA A 536 -18.67 -9.26 -3.92
C ALA A 536 -19.12 -8.11 -4.85
N GLU A 537 -18.86 -8.21 -6.14
CA GLU A 537 -19.19 -7.20 -7.14
C GLU A 537 -20.67 -7.21 -7.52
N SER A 538 -21.42 -8.23 -7.11
CA SER A 538 -22.89 -8.27 -7.27
C SER A 538 -23.63 -7.50 -6.18
N ILE A 539 -22.90 -7.01 -5.16
CA ILE A 539 -23.50 -6.30 -4.03
C ILE A 539 -24.12 -4.99 -4.50
N SER A 540 -25.42 -4.87 -4.26
CA SER A 540 -26.21 -3.68 -4.55
C SER A 540 -26.88 -3.17 -3.28
N LEU A 541 -26.91 -1.85 -3.09
CA LEU A 541 -27.64 -1.21 -2.00
C LEU A 541 -29.07 -0.92 -2.46
N GLN A 542 -30.05 -1.46 -1.74
CA GLN A 542 -31.49 -1.26 -1.95
C GLN A 542 -32.09 -0.54 -0.75
N SER A 543 -33.32 -0.03 -0.90
CA SER A 543 -34.08 0.58 0.21
C SER A 543 -33.31 1.66 0.98
N VAL A 544 -32.62 2.55 0.26
CA VAL A 544 -31.76 3.58 0.84
C VAL A 544 -32.61 4.62 1.57
N SER A 545 -32.29 4.86 2.84
CA SER A 545 -32.88 5.87 3.69
C SER A 545 -31.82 6.88 4.12
N GLU A 546 -32.10 8.15 3.90
CA GLU A 546 -31.22 9.29 4.22
C GLU A 546 -31.85 10.14 5.32
N ASN A 547 -31.08 10.44 6.36
CA ASN A 547 -31.51 11.37 7.41
C ASN A 547 -30.40 12.39 7.72
N PHE A 548 -30.64 13.65 7.33
CA PHE A 548 -29.77 14.78 7.64
C PHE A 548 -30.21 15.47 8.94
N ASN A 549 -29.24 15.90 9.75
CA ASN A 549 -29.53 16.72 10.94
C ASN A 549 -29.90 18.17 10.60
N TYR A 550 -29.41 18.70 9.47
CA TYR A 550 -29.69 20.06 8.96
C TYR A 550 -29.91 20.04 7.45
N LYS A 551 -30.76 20.95 6.96
CA LYS A 551 -31.05 21.09 5.51
C LYS A 551 -29.99 21.95 4.83
N ILE A 552 -29.90 21.82 3.50
CA ILE A 552 -29.09 22.72 2.67
C ILE A 552 -29.55 24.17 2.91
N ASP A 553 -28.58 25.10 2.98
CA ASP A 553 -28.75 26.52 3.30
C ASP A 553 -29.18 26.84 4.75
N GLU A 554 -29.27 25.83 5.62
CA GLU A 554 -29.51 26.00 7.05
C GLU A 554 -28.21 26.34 7.78
N GLU A 555 -28.29 27.19 8.80
CA GLU A 555 -27.15 27.61 9.61
C GLU A 555 -26.72 26.49 10.55
N ALA A 556 -25.49 26.00 10.37
CA ALA A 556 -24.90 24.96 11.19
C ALA A 556 -23.38 25.01 11.08
N ASP A 557 -22.68 24.69 12.18
CA ASP A 557 -21.22 24.52 12.16
C ASP A 557 -20.80 23.17 11.56
N ASN A 558 -21.64 22.15 11.75
CA ASN A 558 -21.41 20.79 11.25
C ASN A 558 -22.71 20.20 10.71
N VAL A 559 -22.60 19.39 9.67
CA VAL A 559 -23.69 18.61 9.10
C VAL A 559 -23.38 17.12 9.24
N SER A 560 -24.36 16.35 9.67
CA SER A 560 -24.30 14.90 9.75
C SER A 560 -25.38 14.25 8.90
N LEU A 561 -25.00 13.14 8.27
CA LEU A 561 -25.88 12.27 7.52
C LEU A 561 -25.83 10.89 8.13
N LYS A 562 -27.01 10.33 8.44
CA LYS A 562 -27.18 8.90 8.69
C LYS A 562 -27.76 8.25 7.43
N LEU A 563 -27.03 7.29 6.89
CA LEU A 563 -27.42 6.53 5.70
C LEU A 563 -27.66 5.06 6.09
N SER A 564 -28.83 4.54 5.76
CA SER A 564 -29.19 3.14 5.96
C SER A 564 -29.62 2.52 4.64
N ALA A 565 -29.24 1.27 4.38
CA ALA A 565 -29.63 0.55 3.17
C ALA A 565 -29.74 -0.95 3.43
N THR A 566 -30.52 -1.66 2.62
CA THR A 566 -30.50 -3.13 2.55
C THR A 566 -29.52 -3.53 1.46
N ALA A 567 -28.37 -4.05 1.85
CA ALA A 567 -27.41 -4.64 0.93
C ALA A 567 -27.91 -6.01 0.46
N ARG A 568 -27.77 -6.27 -0.84
CA ARG A 568 -28.10 -7.54 -1.46
C ARG A 568 -26.95 -8.01 -2.35
N GLY A 569 -26.47 -9.23 -2.11
CA GLY A 569 -25.45 -9.89 -2.94
C GLY A 569 -25.91 -11.26 -3.43
N LEU A 570 -25.30 -11.75 -4.51
CA LEU A 570 -25.49 -13.11 -5.02
C LEU A 570 -24.44 -14.04 -4.43
N VAL A 571 -24.88 -15.22 -4.00
CA VAL A 571 -24.01 -16.32 -3.57
C VAL A 571 -24.17 -17.51 -4.51
N VAL A 572 -23.09 -18.22 -4.78
CA VAL A 572 -23.04 -19.40 -5.66
C VAL A 572 -22.40 -20.57 -4.94
N SER A 573 -22.81 -21.79 -5.29
CA SER A 573 -22.21 -23.00 -4.74
C SER A 573 -20.78 -23.17 -5.25
N LYS A 574 -19.83 -23.39 -4.33
CA LYS A 574 -18.42 -23.66 -4.68
C LYS A 574 -18.28 -24.95 -5.49
N SER A 575 -19.08 -25.98 -5.18
CA SER A 575 -19.02 -27.27 -5.90
C SER A 575 -19.49 -27.14 -7.35
N ASP A 576 -20.54 -26.33 -7.57
CA ASP A 576 -21.11 -26.14 -8.90
C ASP A 576 -20.16 -25.31 -9.76
N LEU A 577 -19.61 -24.24 -9.17
CA LEU A 577 -18.59 -23.42 -9.82
C LEU A 577 -17.37 -24.27 -10.22
N GLN A 578 -16.83 -25.07 -9.30
CA GLN A 578 -15.67 -25.92 -9.59
C GLN A 578 -16.00 -26.97 -10.66
N SER A 579 -17.18 -27.58 -10.63
CA SER A 579 -17.60 -28.58 -11.63
C SER A 579 -17.68 -27.98 -13.04
N ILE A 580 -18.14 -26.73 -13.15
CA ILE A 580 -18.19 -26.00 -14.43
C ILE A 580 -16.77 -25.67 -14.91
N ILE A 581 -15.91 -25.18 -14.01
CA ILE A 581 -14.51 -24.90 -14.34
C ILE A 581 -13.82 -26.17 -14.86
N ASP A 582 -13.96 -27.30 -14.15
CA ASP A 582 -13.38 -28.58 -14.55
C ASP A 582 -13.90 -29.05 -15.91
N ALA A 583 -15.21 -28.87 -16.17
CA ALA A 583 -15.81 -29.22 -17.46
C ALA A 583 -15.27 -28.38 -18.63
N GLN A 584 -14.89 -27.12 -18.40
CA GLN A 584 -14.32 -26.25 -19.43
C GLN A 584 -12.81 -26.46 -19.61
N VAL A 585 -12.08 -26.75 -18.53
CA VAL A 585 -10.61 -26.81 -18.55
C VAL A 585 -10.09 -28.20 -18.87
N ASN A 586 -10.70 -29.28 -18.36
CA ASN A 586 -10.22 -30.66 -18.58
C ASN A 586 -10.06 -31.03 -20.06
N PRO A 587 -10.98 -30.65 -20.98
CA PRO A 587 -10.82 -30.90 -22.41
C PRO A 587 -9.64 -30.18 -23.06
N GLN A 588 -9.11 -29.13 -22.42
CA GLN A 588 -7.97 -28.34 -22.93
C GLN A 588 -6.61 -28.97 -22.54
N ILE A 589 -6.59 -30.00 -21.69
CA ILE A 589 -5.37 -30.66 -21.24
C ILE A 589 -4.86 -31.60 -22.35
N PRO A 590 -3.64 -31.40 -22.88
CA PRO A 590 -3.06 -32.33 -23.84
C PRO A 590 -2.85 -33.72 -23.24
N ALA A 591 -2.99 -34.77 -24.06
CA ALA A 591 -2.77 -36.14 -23.61
C ALA A 591 -1.36 -36.32 -23.00
N GLY A 592 -1.29 -37.01 -21.86
CA GLY A 592 -0.04 -37.27 -21.14
C GLY A 592 0.45 -36.11 -20.27
N TYR A 593 -0.41 -35.13 -19.96
CA TYR A 593 -0.13 -34.06 -19.01
C TYR A 593 -1.14 -34.05 -17.85
N VAL A 594 -0.71 -33.53 -16.71
CA VAL A 594 -1.53 -33.33 -15.51
C VAL A 594 -1.28 -31.93 -14.94
N PHE A 595 -2.22 -31.39 -14.17
CA PHE A 595 -2.02 -30.12 -13.47
C PHE A 595 -0.86 -30.22 -12.49
N ASP A 596 -0.06 -29.16 -12.42
CA ASP A 596 0.74 -28.86 -11.24
C ASP A 596 -0.19 -28.45 -10.09
N THR A 597 0.36 -28.41 -8.88
CA THR A 597 -0.36 -28.04 -7.65
C THR A 597 -0.84 -26.57 -7.67
N ASP A 598 -0.24 -25.73 -8.53
CA ASP A 598 -0.48 -24.30 -8.62
C ASP A 598 -1.45 -23.98 -9.79
N VAL A 599 -2.76 -24.00 -9.51
CA VAL A 599 -3.80 -23.52 -10.44
C VAL A 599 -4.26 -22.13 -10.00
N THR A 600 -4.00 -21.11 -10.82
CA THR A 600 -4.52 -19.76 -10.61
C THR A 600 -5.89 -19.62 -11.28
N GLN A 601 -6.90 -19.33 -10.46
CA GLN A 601 -8.25 -19.02 -10.93
C GLN A 601 -8.55 -17.56 -10.59
N SER A 602 -8.95 -16.78 -11.58
CA SER A 602 -9.42 -15.41 -11.38
C SER A 602 -10.77 -15.22 -12.03
N MET A 603 -11.66 -14.49 -11.37
CA MET A 603 -12.98 -14.14 -11.88
C MET A 603 -13.08 -12.62 -11.96
N THR A 604 -13.47 -12.09 -13.11
CA THR A 604 -13.70 -10.67 -13.31
C THR A 604 -15.15 -10.45 -13.70
N VAL A 605 -15.87 -9.60 -12.98
CA VAL A 605 -17.27 -9.31 -13.28
C VAL A 605 -17.35 -8.38 -14.49
N LYS A 606 -18.02 -8.82 -15.56
CA LYS A 606 -18.31 -8.00 -16.74
C LYS A 606 -19.58 -7.18 -16.55
N LYS A 607 -20.60 -7.78 -15.95
CA LYS A 607 -21.91 -7.16 -15.73
C LYS A 607 -22.58 -7.79 -14.53
N ALA A 608 -23.15 -7.00 -13.64
CA ALA A 608 -24.00 -7.48 -12.56
C ALA A 608 -25.33 -6.71 -12.57
N ASP A 609 -26.42 -7.46 -12.59
CA ASP A 609 -27.79 -7.00 -12.44
C ASP A 609 -28.37 -7.58 -11.13
N LYS A 610 -29.60 -7.19 -10.75
CA LYS A 610 -30.23 -7.60 -9.46
C LYS A 610 -30.34 -9.12 -9.24
N ASN A 611 -30.40 -9.89 -10.33
CA ASN A 611 -30.65 -11.33 -10.30
C ASN A 611 -29.54 -12.15 -10.98
N THR A 612 -28.67 -11.51 -11.74
CA THR A 612 -27.68 -12.21 -12.58
C THR A 612 -26.36 -11.48 -12.58
N ALA A 613 -25.27 -12.22 -12.53
CA ALA A 613 -23.92 -11.66 -12.70
C ALA A 613 -23.17 -12.45 -13.76
N THR A 614 -22.54 -11.74 -14.70
CA THR A 614 -21.72 -12.29 -15.79
C THR A 614 -20.26 -12.10 -15.45
N PHE A 615 -19.49 -13.19 -15.49
CA PHE A 615 -18.07 -13.25 -15.16
C PHE A 615 -17.25 -13.65 -16.38
N GLN A 616 -16.06 -13.09 -16.48
CA GLN A 616 -14.95 -13.70 -17.19
C GLN A 616 -14.17 -14.55 -16.20
N VAL A 617 -14.18 -15.86 -16.40
CA VAL A 617 -13.33 -16.78 -15.65
C VAL A 617 -12.06 -16.97 -16.45
N ARG A 618 -10.90 -16.73 -15.82
CA ARG A 618 -9.57 -17.01 -16.37
C ARG A 618 -8.92 -18.06 -15.48
N VAL A 619 -8.57 -19.18 -16.09
CA VAL A 619 -7.82 -20.27 -15.45
C VAL A 619 -6.46 -20.33 -16.08
N ALA A 620 -5.43 -20.15 -15.26
CA ALA A 620 -4.04 -20.30 -15.63
C ALA A 620 -3.42 -21.41 -14.78
N ALA A 621 -2.81 -22.40 -15.42
CA ALA A 621 -2.18 -23.51 -14.73
C ALA A 621 -0.91 -23.94 -15.46
N LEU A 622 0.04 -24.48 -14.69
CA LEU A 622 1.17 -25.20 -15.24
C LEU A 622 0.80 -26.68 -15.40
N LEU A 623 1.15 -27.26 -16.54
CA LEU A 623 0.95 -28.67 -16.84
C LEU A 623 2.29 -29.39 -16.80
N LEU A 624 2.34 -30.49 -16.04
CA LEU A 624 3.50 -31.36 -15.95
C LEU A 624 3.26 -32.63 -16.79
N PRO A 625 4.30 -33.17 -17.46
CA PRO A 625 4.20 -34.47 -18.11
C PRO A 625 3.85 -35.55 -17.09
N GLN A 626 2.90 -36.40 -17.44
CA GLN A 626 2.53 -37.56 -16.64
C GLN A 626 3.67 -38.59 -16.71
N MET A 627 4.33 -38.83 -15.59
CA MET A 627 5.44 -39.78 -15.49
C MET A 627 5.07 -40.96 -14.60
N ASP A 628 5.43 -42.17 -15.04
CA ASP A 628 5.34 -43.37 -14.20
C ASP A 628 6.52 -43.43 -13.23
N THR A 629 6.35 -42.79 -12.08
CA THR A 629 7.35 -42.73 -11.00
C THR A 629 7.73 -44.11 -10.47
N ALA A 630 6.81 -45.08 -10.49
CA ALA A 630 7.04 -46.44 -10.05
C ALA A 630 7.93 -47.23 -11.02
N LYS A 631 7.75 -47.02 -12.33
CA LYS A 631 8.64 -47.57 -13.35
C LYS A 631 10.03 -46.94 -13.28
N ILE A 632 10.12 -45.61 -13.18
CA ILE A 632 11.39 -44.89 -13.04
C ILE A 632 12.19 -45.40 -11.83
N ALA A 633 11.54 -45.59 -10.67
CA ALA A 633 12.17 -46.13 -9.48
C ALA A 633 12.73 -47.55 -9.67
N LYS A 634 12.09 -48.39 -10.49
CA LYS A 634 12.58 -49.74 -10.82
C LYS A 634 13.79 -49.69 -11.74
N ASP A 635 13.78 -48.80 -12.74
CA ASP A 635 14.83 -48.71 -13.76
C ASP A 635 16.17 -48.23 -13.19
N ILE A 636 16.13 -47.37 -12.16
CA ILE A 636 17.33 -46.83 -11.49
C ILE A 636 17.77 -47.63 -10.26
N ALA A 637 17.02 -48.67 -9.86
CA ALA A 637 17.33 -49.47 -8.68
C ALA A 637 18.68 -50.20 -8.80
N GLY A 638 19.52 -50.09 -7.77
CA GLY A 638 20.85 -50.72 -7.73
C GLY A 638 21.89 -50.11 -8.69
N LYS A 639 21.56 -49.04 -9.41
CA LYS A 639 22.46 -48.37 -10.35
C LYS A 639 23.35 -47.35 -9.65
N TYR A 640 24.44 -46.95 -10.30
CA TYR A 640 25.26 -45.85 -9.82
C TYR A 640 24.59 -44.50 -10.10
N PRO A 641 24.75 -43.48 -9.23
CA PRO A 641 24.14 -42.16 -9.39
C PRO A 641 24.46 -41.50 -10.73
N GLY A 642 25.69 -41.67 -11.26
CA GLY A 642 26.07 -41.13 -12.58
C GLY A 642 25.22 -41.72 -13.71
N TRP A 643 25.11 -43.05 -13.75
CA TRP A 643 24.26 -43.74 -14.73
C TRP A 643 22.79 -43.38 -14.58
N ALA A 644 22.29 -43.32 -13.34
CA ALA A 644 20.90 -42.96 -13.08
C ALA A 644 20.60 -41.52 -13.56
N LYS A 645 21.54 -40.59 -13.37
CA LYS A 645 21.43 -39.22 -13.89
C LYS A 645 21.35 -39.20 -15.42
N GLU A 646 22.21 -39.93 -16.13
CA GLU A 646 22.18 -40.03 -17.59
C GLU A 646 20.85 -40.64 -18.11
N TYR A 647 20.37 -41.71 -17.49
CA TYR A 647 19.08 -42.30 -17.82
C TYR A 647 17.92 -41.31 -17.63
N LEU A 648 17.87 -40.64 -16.47
CA LEU A 648 16.83 -39.67 -16.19
C LEU A 648 16.89 -38.47 -17.16
N GLN A 649 18.09 -38.01 -17.54
CA GLN A 649 18.24 -36.94 -18.54
C GLN A 649 17.72 -37.33 -19.94
N SER A 650 17.64 -38.62 -20.25
CA SER A 650 17.06 -39.10 -21.52
C SER A 650 15.52 -39.06 -21.55
N LEU A 651 14.86 -38.87 -20.40
CA LEU A 651 13.42 -38.74 -20.33
C LEU A 651 12.95 -37.36 -20.85
N PRO A 652 11.78 -37.29 -21.50
CA PRO A 652 11.31 -36.04 -22.07
C PRO A 652 11.02 -34.99 -20.99
N ALA A 653 11.31 -33.73 -21.33
CA ALA A 653 11.04 -32.55 -20.51
C ALA A 653 11.75 -32.48 -19.15
N ILE A 654 12.81 -33.26 -18.91
CA ILE A 654 13.64 -33.13 -17.69
C ILE A 654 14.68 -32.01 -17.86
N GLY A 655 14.63 -31.02 -16.97
CA GLY A 655 15.63 -29.95 -16.89
C GLY A 655 16.71 -30.21 -15.84
N GLN A 656 16.32 -30.54 -14.60
CA GLN A 656 17.24 -30.77 -13.49
C GLN A 656 16.88 -32.05 -12.72
N ILE A 657 17.90 -32.72 -12.18
CA ILE A 657 17.75 -33.95 -11.40
C ILE A 657 18.50 -33.79 -10.10
N ASN A 658 17.83 -34.06 -8.99
CA ASN A 658 18.45 -34.15 -7.66
C ASN A 658 18.32 -35.59 -7.14
N ILE A 659 19.44 -36.20 -6.75
CA ILE A 659 19.50 -37.55 -6.19
C ILE A 659 20.15 -37.48 -4.81
N LEU A 660 19.37 -37.76 -3.77
CA LEU A 660 19.83 -37.80 -2.40
C LEU A 660 19.80 -39.25 -1.90
N ILE A 661 20.94 -39.77 -1.46
CA ILE A 661 21.08 -41.15 -0.95
C ILE A 661 21.47 -41.10 0.53
N SER A 662 20.78 -41.88 1.35
CA SER A 662 21.05 -42.01 2.78
C SER A 662 21.14 -43.49 3.20
N PRO A 663 22.16 -43.90 3.97
CA PRO A 663 23.29 -43.12 4.49
C PRO A 663 24.36 -42.82 3.42
N ARG A 664 25.25 -41.86 3.69
CA ARG A 664 26.38 -41.53 2.79
C ARG A 664 27.43 -42.65 2.83
N LEU A 665 27.51 -43.44 1.76
CA LEU A 665 28.50 -44.50 1.58
C LEU A 665 29.74 -44.00 0.82
N PRO A 666 30.91 -44.66 0.97
CA PRO A 666 32.07 -44.40 0.11
C PRO A 666 31.71 -44.54 -1.38
N ALA A 667 32.31 -43.72 -2.25
CA ALA A 667 31.92 -43.61 -3.66
C ALA A 667 31.84 -44.96 -4.42
N PHE A 668 32.72 -45.91 -4.12
CA PHE A 668 32.72 -47.24 -4.74
C PHE A 668 31.53 -48.13 -4.34
N LEU A 669 30.89 -47.84 -3.19
CA LEU A 669 29.69 -48.49 -2.67
C LEU A 669 28.43 -47.61 -2.81
N ALA A 670 28.54 -46.40 -3.36
CA ALA A 670 27.42 -45.47 -3.46
C ALA A 670 26.50 -45.81 -4.64
N THR A 671 25.76 -46.92 -4.56
CA THR A 671 24.68 -47.26 -5.50
C THR A 671 23.32 -46.82 -4.95
N LEU A 672 22.35 -46.54 -5.84
CA LEU A 672 20.95 -46.41 -5.45
C LEU A 672 20.47 -47.71 -4.78
N PRO A 673 19.46 -47.64 -3.88
CA PRO A 673 18.88 -48.81 -3.24
C PRO A 673 18.47 -49.87 -4.25
N ARG A 674 18.80 -51.14 -3.95
CA ARG A 674 18.40 -52.27 -4.83
C ARG A 674 16.91 -52.58 -4.71
N VAL A 675 16.30 -52.20 -3.58
CA VAL A 675 14.86 -52.32 -3.34
C VAL A 675 14.19 -51.04 -3.85
N SER A 676 13.43 -51.11 -4.94
CA SER A 676 12.78 -49.94 -5.55
C SER A 676 11.82 -49.20 -4.60
N LYS A 677 11.23 -49.90 -3.62
CA LYS A 677 10.39 -49.28 -2.57
C LYS A 677 11.15 -48.31 -1.66
N HIS A 678 12.48 -48.34 -1.67
CA HIS A 678 13.33 -47.40 -0.94
C HIS A 678 13.74 -46.20 -1.80
N ILE A 679 13.20 -46.08 -3.02
CA ILE A 679 13.43 -44.98 -3.94
C ILE A 679 12.13 -44.20 -4.09
N THR A 680 12.10 -42.97 -3.58
CA THR A 680 10.98 -42.05 -3.77
C THR A 680 11.29 -41.14 -4.95
N VAL A 681 10.43 -41.15 -5.98
CA VAL A 681 10.55 -40.27 -7.14
C VAL A 681 9.44 -39.23 -7.09
N SER A 682 9.81 -37.95 -7.12
CA SER A 682 8.87 -36.82 -7.20
C SER A 682 9.15 -35.98 -8.44
N VAL A 683 8.09 -35.46 -9.06
CA VAL A 683 8.16 -34.57 -10.22
C VAL A 683 7.76 -33.17 -9.75
N ARG A 684 8.55 -32.16 -10.09
CA ARG A 684 8.29 -30.75 -9.75
C ARG A 684 8.52 -29.88 -10.98
N SER A 685 7.87 -28.74 -11.05
CA SER A 685 8.17 -27.72 -12.06
C SER A 685 9.58 -27.15 -11.85
N LEU A 686 10.30 -26.98 -12.95
CA LEU A 686 11.54 -26.20 -13.00
C LEU A 686 11.13 -24.72 -12.91
N LYS A 687 11.43 -24.07 -11.77
CA LYS A 687 11.14 -22.65 -11.51
C LYS A 687 12.17 -21.72 -12.13
#